data_AF-A0A5N1JGK6-F1
#
_entry.id   AF-A0A5N1JGK6-F1
#
_cell.length_a   1.000
_cell.length_b   1.000
_cell.length_c   1.000
_cell.angle_alpha   90.00
_cell.angle_beta   90.00
_cell.angle_gamma   90.00
#
_symmetry.space_group_name_H-M   'P 1'
#
loop_
_entity.id
_entity.type
_entity.pdbx_description
1 polymer ?
#
loop_
_entity_poly.entity_id
_entity_poly.type
_entity_poly.pdbx_seq_one_letter_code
_entity_poly.pdbx_strand_id
1 'polypeptide(L)'
;MLFFWKNWNTAHRIAYWAGLLLFVTAITGMIWAWMKGLQNVVRWDVLSELTELPTSIGTFTDGLFDYSVAGKAYVVTEQFVASAMQVNVVAAKLVTLGICLGLAFILSAVTRLQRWPYLIAMGVLIVLVATFRLEVLQLPGFLGTAFGGRLPFVLVVLALGLVSYYFHAFKSYVSLPVRLAVFAGMIVLGWLVVDRLAGQPLPASAFVGYALPGLLVISLGFIFWISTESIAALVYLTSVTRTNRSDGSGRPLGMNNFLLISLLYLVNLLLIWLSNTKVIAWNPVVISPFVLFIVSLVLGIWGFRQQLRQNEAFLSFRDGGAFLYLGLALITVMTITYAFASANDPLVEALEDMIVYTHLAGGLLFVVYVFFNFLPIYRQGLPVYKVLYKPTQLSLQQTRLIAAVLTVLIGAYQSFFTFKQATAGYFNTVGDFHAATGELRVAEQYYTLALASEFQNHKSNYALASLALTQGDKVTAAYYFNQALLKQPSPQAYVGLTSVLLGDNLLFEAIKMLQRGIRAFPKNGELQNNLGYLYARTSVADSAYYYLAASTGNTAREEVPQTNLLAFWARNPRLVSLDSLAYAAEPSTYESYEANRAALSFFRNTADSVGVPRPAWLNEPHTEEGLNVSRFARLYNYAVQNRTADTTLLTVLRRMGENPANQDFTDDLLFARSATQYYTGNKRVAFEITEQLARDNQQNGAFYHFISGLWMMEQGLNRKAADMLAQNADTLSMYYQALALTKSGDPLMARPLWEIAAQNDPGVRSLAEVLYGRKQPSSDLEKAFVLLYDPLIDQAGPQRTLYQSMRDDNLKTIVASTLASRYLVLKQVPVAQSWYEQIPQEAKLNAYAGSAMTVAYLQLRNAKGQYDQTIADARQSVIAAFQAEKERVVAQAYEAKKQPAEARRLYESALRQAPFQAELVAAAAGFERENGQSEKAYNQVLEALPLNERNPALLKLYALLCLDLGLADYAEESLARLRAATSPADYQAFLVSYQAKRALIEKQREAFQ
;
A
#
# COMPACT_ATOMS: atom_id res chain seq x y z
N MET A 1 40.20 -6.91 -38.32
CA MET A 1 39.45 -8.19 -38.44
C MET A 1 38.07 -8.17 -37.78
N LEU A 2 37.86 -7.43 -36.67
CA LEU A 2 36.57 -7.35 -35.95
C LEU A 2 35.38 -6.88 -36.82
N PHE A 3 35.51 -5.74 -37.51
CA PHE A 3 34.45 -5.17 -38.37
C PHE A 3 34.61 -5.57 -39.85
N PHE A 4 34.48 -6.85 -40.15
CA PHE A 4 34.70 -7.35 -41.53
C PHE A 4 33.66 -6.86 -42.55
N TRP A 5 32.52 -6.33 -42.08
CA TRP A 5 31.44 -5.81 -42.91
C TRP A 5 31.64 -4.34 -43.33
N LYS A 6 32.74 -3.69 -42.95
CA LYS A 6 33.05 -2.30 -43.36
C LYS A 6 33.04 -2.12 -44.88
N ASN A 7 33.49 -3.15 -45.60
CA ASN A 7 33.64 -3.15 -47.07
C ASN A 7 32.38 -3.64 -47.80
N TRP A 8 31.27 -3.85 -47.10
CA TRP A 8 29.99 -4.23 -47.72
C TRP A 8 29.31 -2.98 -48.30
N ASN A 9 28.45 -3.19 -49.30
CA ASN A 9 27.62 -2.10 -49.80
C ASN A 9 26.71 -1.55 -48.67
N THR A 10 26.31 -0.28 -48.80
CA THR A 10 25.59 0.43 -47.75
C THR A 10 24.31 -0.30 -47.32
N ALA A 11 23.53 -0.82 -48.27
CA ALA A 11 22.28 -1.53 -47.97
C ALA A 11 22.49 -2.84 -47.19
N HIS A 12 23.47 -3.69 -47.56
CA HIS A 12 23.75 -4.93 -46.82
C HIS A 12 24.35 -4.63 -45.47
N ARG A 13 25.18 -3.58 -45.38
CA ARG A 13 25.75 -3.12 -44.13
C ARG A 13 24.64 -2.68 -43.17
N ILE A 14 23.71 -1.83 -43.61
CA ILE A 14 22.58 -1.37 -42.80
C ILE A 14 21.71 -2.55 -42.34
N ALA A 15 21.33 -3.46 -43.25
CA ALA A 15 20.52 -4.62 -42.90
C ALA A 15 21.20 -5.53 -41.87
N TYR A 16 22.52 -5.73 -42.00
CA TYR A 16 23.29 -6.52 -41.03
C TYR A 16 23.44 -5.81 -39.68
N TRP A 17 23.64 -4.48 -39.67
CA TRP A 17 23.64 -3.69 -38.43
C TRP A 17 22.30 -3.72 -37.73
N ALA A 18 21.19 -3.60 -38.46
CA ALA A 18 19.85 -3.72 -37.89
C ALA A 18 19.63 -5.12 -37.29
N GLY A 19 20.07 -6.17 -37.98
CA GLY A 19 20.04 -7.54 -37.46
C GLY A 19 20.90 -7.74 -36.21
N LEU A 20 22.12 -7.18 -36.18
CA LEU A 20 22.99 -7.22 -35.00
C LEU A 20 22.40 -6.44 -33.82
N LEU A 21 21.81 -5.28 -34.07
CA LEU A 21 21.14 -4.49 -33.03
C LEU A 21 19.99 -5.31 -32.41
N LEU A 22 19.12 -5.87 -33.26
CA LEU A 22 18.01 -6.71 -32.82
C LEU A 22 18.49 -7.94 -32.05
N PHE A 23 19.58 -8.55 -32.49
CA PHE A 23 20.21 -9.67 -31.81
C PHE A 23 20.79 -9.29 -30.43
N VAL A 24 21.46 -8.15 -30.31
CA VAL A 24 21.92 -7.62 -29.01
C VAL A 24 20.72 -7.32 -28.10
N THR A 25 19.67 -6.68 -28.62
CA THR A 25 18.43 -6.43 -27.86
C THR A 25 17.81 -7.74 -27.36
N ALA A 26 17.79 -8.80 -28.18
CA ALA A 26 17.27 -10.10 -27.78
C ALA A 26 18.12 -10.73 -26.65
N ILE A 27 19.45 -10.65 -26.72
CA ILE A 27 20.33 -11.11 -25.62
C ILE A 27 20.10 -10.30 -24.35
N THR A 28 19.99 -8.98 -24.45
CA THR A 28 19.70 -8.12 -23.29
C THR A 28 18.35 -8.46 -22.67
N GLY A 29 17.31 -8.70 -23.50
CA GLY A 29 16.01 -9.16 -23.04
C GLY A 29 16.05 -10.52 -22.35
N MET A 30 16.84 -11.46 -22.90
CA MET A 30 17.07 -12.77 -22.28
C MET A 30 17.73 -12.64 -20.89
N ILE A 31 18.78 -11.83 -20.77
CA ILE A 31 19.48 -11.59 -19.50
C ILE A 31 18.54 -10.91 -18.50
N TRP A 32 17.73 -9.96 -18.94
CA TRP A 32 16.75 -9.28 -18.09
C TRP A 32 15.67 -10.25 -17.58
N ALA A 33 15.14 -11.11 -18.44
CA ALA A 33 14.21 -12.17 -18.04
C ALA A 33 14.86 -13.14 -17.06
N TRP A 34 16.13 -13.51 -17.29
CA TRP A 34 16.89 -14.40 -16.39
C TRP A 34 17.08 -13.78 -15.00
N MET A 35 17.47 -12.50 -14.91
CA MET A 35 17.69 -11.81 -13.63
C MET A 35 16.40 -11.66 -12.80
N LYS A 36 15.24 -11.49 -13.45
CA LYS A 36 13.94 -11.41 -12.76
C LYS A 36 13.49 -12.74 -12.14
N GLY A 37 13.90 -13.87 -12.72
CA GLY A 37 13.51 -15.19 -12.25
C GLY A 37 11.98 -15.35 -12.11
N LEU A 38 11.52 -15.79 -10.94
CA LEU A 38 10.10 -16.02 -10.66
C LEU A 38 9.25 -14.74 -10.69
N GLN A 39 9.85 -13.55 -10.50
CA GLN A 39 9.12 -12.27 -10.56
C GLN A 39 8.55 -11.94 -11.94
N ASN A 40 8.93 -12.70 -12.98
CA ASN A 40 8.31 -12.58 -14.30
C ASN A 40 6.84 -13.04 -14.32
N VAL A 41 6.44 -13.92 -13.40
CA VAL A 41 5.12 -14.54 -13.38
C VAL A 41 4.43 -14.47 -12.01
N VAL A 42 5.18 -14.37 -10.91
CA VAL A 42 4.61 -14.18 -9.56
C VAL A 42 5.02 -12.82 -9.01
N ARG A 43 4.04 -11.98 -8.71
CA ARG A 43 4.25 -10.63 -8.16
C ARG A 43 4.10 -10.65 -6.63
N TRP A 44 4.67 -9.63 -6.01
CA TRP A 44 4.40 -9.30 -4.62
C TRP A 44 3.26 -8.31 -4.56
N ASP A 45 2.12 -8.76 -4.06
CA ASP A 45 0.99 -7.90 -3.74
C ASP A 45 1.06 -7.54 -2.25
N VAL A 46 0.38 -6.46 -1.86
CA VAL A 46 0.33 -6.01 -0.46
C VAL A 46 -1.10 -6.08 0.01
N LEU A 47 -1.32 -6.82 1.09
CA LEU A 47 -2.61 -6.92 1.77
C LEU A 47 -2.56 -6.05 3.02
N SER A 48 -3.39 -5.02 3.03
CA SER A 48 -3.52 -4.07 4.14
C SER A 48 -4.70 -4.46 5.04
N GLU A 49 -4.48 -4.41 6.35
CA GLU A 49 -5.45 -4.74 7.38
C GLU A 49 -5.60 -3.55 8.32
N LEU A 50 -6.85 -3.21 8.61
CA LEU A 50 -7.23 -2.12 9.51
C LEU A 50 -7.31 -2.63 10.95
N THR A 51 -6.81 -1.85 11.91
CA THR A 51 -6.96 -2.13 13.34
C THR A 51 -7.29 -0.85 14.09
N GLU A 52 -8.28 -0.93 14.98
CA GLU A 52 -8.62 0.16 15.89
C GLU A 52 -7.71 0.18 17.12
N LEU A 53 -7.35 1.38 17.58
CA LEU A 53 -6.62 1.63 18.82
C LEU A 53 -7.41 2.62 19.67
N PRO A 54 -7.69 2.30 20.95
CA PRO A 54 -8.34 3.23 21.85
C PRO A 54 -7.43 4.44 22.11
N THR A 55 -7.99 5.65 22.04
CA THR A 55 -7.24 6.89 22.22
C THR A 55 -8.10 8.02 22.79
N SER A 56 -7.48 9.16 23.08
CA SER A 56 -8.19 10.40 23.39
C SER A 56 -8.27 11.28 22.14
N ILE A 57 -9.48 11.61 21.70
CA ILE A 57 -9.66 12.53 20.56
C ILE A 57 -9.65 14.00 21.00
N GLY A 58 -9.61 14.28 22.30
CA GLY A 58 -9.51 15.62 22.85
C GLY A 58 -9.48 15.59 24.37
N THR A 59 -8.86 16.60 24.96
CA THR A 59 -8.82 16.76 26.41
C THR A 59 -9.29 18.16 26.79
N PHE A 60 -9.97 18.27 27.92
CA PHE A 60 -10.33 19.55 28.52
C PHE A 60 -10.21 19.47 30.04
N THR A 61 -10.13 20.61 30.72
CA THR A 61 -10.00 20.67 32.17
C THR A 61 -10.99 21.69 32.72
N ASP A 62 -11.52 21.43 33.92
CA ASP A 62 -12.30 22.41 34.70
C ASP A 62 -11.46 23.04 35.84
N GLY A 63 -10.15 22.78 35.83
CA GLY A 63 -9.20 23.24 36.83
C GLY A 63 -9.06 22.32 38.05
N LEU A 64 -10.05 21.47 38.33
CA LEU A 64 -10.00 20.46 39.38
C LEU A 64 -9.70 19.07 38.81
N PHE A 65 -10.28 18.77 37.66
CA PHE A 65 -10.20 17.49 36.97
C PHE A 65 -9.87 17.67 35.49
N ASP A 66 -9.05 16.76 34.98
CA ASP A 66 -8.77 16.64 33.56
C ASP A 66 -9.64 15.55 32.94
N TYR A 67 -10.32 15.90 31.86
CA TYR A 67 -11.24 15.05 31.13
C TYR A 67 -10.60 14.62 29.83
N SER A 68 -10.69 13.33 29.54
CA SER A 68 -10.24 12.74 28.27
C SER A 68 -11.46 12.26 27.51
N VAL A 69 -11.75 12.90 26.38
CA VAL A 69 -12.83 12.46 25.49
C VAL A 69 -12.36 11.20 24.80
N ALA A 70 -12.97 10.08 25.19
CA ALA A 70 -12.66 8.77 24.62
C ALA A 70 -12.90 8.78 23.11
N GLY A 71 -12.04 8.09 22.38
CA GLY A 71 -12.18 7.89 20.95
C GLY A 71 -11.33 6.72 20.49
N LYS A 72 -11.17 6.61 19.17
CA LYS A 72 -10.31 5.62 18.54
C LYS A 72 -9.46 6.26 17.46
N ALA A 73 -8.34 5.63 17.17
CA ALA A 73 -7.50 5.87 15.99
C ALA A 73 -7.39 4.57 15.20
N TYR A 74 -7.22 4.67 13.90
CA TYR A 74 -7.03 3.52 13.03
C TYR A 74 -5.58 3.38 12.59
N VAL A 75 -5.01 2.20 12.77
CA VAL A 75 -3.72 1.84 12.17
C VAL A 75 -3.91 0.79 11.10
N VAL A 76 -3.05 0.84 10.09
CA VAL A 76 -2.98 -0.08 8.97
C VAL A 76 -1.74 -0.94 9.15
N THR A 77 -1.89 -2.25 9.10
CA THR A 77 -0.77 -3.18 9.05
C THR A 77 -0.79 -3.93 7.73
N GLU A 78 0.37 -4.25 7.17
CA GLU A 78 0.50 -4.73 5.80
C GLU A 78 1.36 -5.98 5.71
N GLN A 79 0.93 -6.94 4.91
CA GLN A 79 1.72 -8.13 4.61
C GLN A 79 1.91 -8.28 3.11
N PHE A 80 3.07 -8.78 2.72
CA PHE A 80 3.33 -9.18 1.35
C PHE A 80 2.61 -10.51 1.08
N VAL A 81 1.86 -10.58 -0.01
CA VAL A 81 1.21 -11.79 -0.47
C VAL A 81 1.80 -12.14 -1.82
N ALA A 82 2.10 -13.41 -2.03
CA ALA A 82 2.52 -13.87 -3.35
C ALA A 82 1.29 -14.01 -4.23
N SER A 83 1.29 -13.37 -5.39
CA SER A 83 0.18 -13.45 -6.33
C SER A 83 -0.01 -14.89 -6.83
N ALA A 84 -1.21 -15.21 -7.32
CA ALA A 84 -1.35 -16.37 -8.20
C ALA A 84 -0.34 -16.28 -9.36
N MET A 85 0.17 -17.41 -9.85
CA MET A 85 1.10 -17.42 -10.98
C MET A 85 0.40 -16.89 -12.24
N GLN A 86 0.87 -15.75 -12.73
CA GLN A 86 0.33 -15.07 -13.89
C GLN A 86 1.09 -15.46 -15.16
N VAL A 87 0.39 -15.41 -16.28
CA VAL A 87 0.98 -15.72 -17.58
C VAL A 87 1.52 -14.45 -18.21
N ASN A 88 2.80 -14.48 -18.60
CA ASN A 88 3.48 -13.32 -19.18
C ASN A 88 3.14 -13.17 -20.68
N VAL A 89 1.95 -12.62 -20.96
CA VAL A 89 1.42 -12.42 -22.32
C VAL A 89 2.32 -11.49 -23.15
N VAL A 90 2.93 -10.48 -22.52
CA VAL A 90 3.84 -9.54 -23.22
C VAL A 90 5.08 -10.27 -23.71
N ALA A 91 5.68 -11.13 -22.87
CA ALA A 91 6.80 -11.96 -23.29
C ALA A 91 6.42 -12.88 -24.45
N ALA A 92 5.24 -13.53 -24.42
CA ALA A 92 4.75 -14.34 -25.53
C ALA A 92 4.65 -13.54 -26.85
N LYS A 93 4.15 -12.30 -26.83
CA LYS A 93 4.09 -11.42 -28.02
C LYS A 93 5.49 -11.07 -28.55
N LEU A 94 6.41 -10.67 -27.67
CA LEU A 94 7.79 -10.32 -28.06
C LEU A 94 8.57 -11.53 -28.58
N VAL A 95 8.39 -12.70 -27.98
CA VAL A 95 8.97 -13.96 -28.42
C VAL A 95 8.44 -14.36 -29.78
N THR A 96 7.12 -14.29 -29.98
CA THR A 96 6.50 -14.54 -31.29
C THR A 96 7.09 -13.61 -32.36
N LEU A 97 7.23 -12.31 -32.06
CA LEU A 97 7.89 -11.36 -32.97
C LEU A 97 9.30 -11.77 -33.33
N GLY A 98 10.13 -12.08 -32.34
CA GLY A 98 11.50 -12.45 -32.59
C GLY A 98 11.63 -13.76 -33.37
N ILE A 99 10.76 -14.74 -33.13
CA ILE A 99 10.69 -15.97 -33.93
C ILE A 99 10.33 -15.66 -35.38
N CYS A 100 9.26 -14.89 -35.59
CA CYS A 100 8.81 -14.43 -36.91
C CYS A 100 9.90 -13.68 -37.69
N LEU A 101 10.60 -12.74 -37.04
CA LEU A 101 11.72 -12.03 -37.65
C LEU A 101 12.90 -12.97 -37.93
N GLY A 102 13.17 -13.94 -37.05
CA GLY A 102 14.18 -14.98 -37.25
C GLY A 102 13.88 -15.82 -38.48
N LEU A 103 12.62 -16.20 -38.70
CA LEU A 103 12.17 -16.89 -39.90
C LEU A 103 12.35 -16.03 -41.16
N ALA A 104 12.10 -14.72 -41.09
CA ALA A 104 12.36 -13.80 -42.21
C ALA A 104 13.85 -13.79 -42.60
N PHE A 105 14.74 -13.75 -41.61
CA PHE A 105 16.18 -13.86 -41.81
C PHE A 105 16.56 -15.19 -42.47
N ILE A 106 16.06 -16.31 -41.96
CA ILE A 106 16.33 -17.64 -42.51
C ILE A 106 15.81 -17.76 -43.95
N LEU A 107 14.55 -17.40 -44.21
CA LEU A 107 13.93 -17.47 -45.54
C LEU A 107 14.70 -16.61 -46.55
N SER A 108 15.05 -15.37 -46.18
CA SER A 108 15.82 -14.49 -47.05
C SER A 108 17.18 -15.11 -47.43
N ALA A 109 17.88 -15.74 -46.47
CA ALA A 109 19.17 -16.39 -46.70
C ALA A 109 19.05 -17.69 -47.51
N VAL A 110 18.03 -18.51 -47.24
CA VAL A 110 17.79 -19.79 -47.94
C VAL A 110 17.59 -19.57 -49.43
N THR A 111 16.91 -18.49 -49.85
CA THR A 111 16.73 -18.18 -51.28
C THR A 111 18.02 -17.96 -52.08
N ARG A 112 19.19 -17.82 -51.41
CA ARG A 112 20.51 -17.67 -52.03
C ARG A 112 21.28 -18.99 -52.14
N LEU A 113 20.76 -20.07 -51.59
CA LEU A 113 21.35 -21.40 -51.69
C LEU A 113 21.26 -21.93 -53.11
N GLN A 114 22.17 -22.85 -53.44
CA GLN A 114 22.08 -23.65 -54.67
C GLN A 114 20.86 -24.58 -54.62
N ARG A 115 20.43 -25.09 -55.79
CA ARG A 115 19.16 -25.82 -55.97
C ARG A 115 18.90 -26.92 -54.93
N TRP A 116 19.81 -27.88 -54.77
CA TRP A 116 19.62 -29.00 -53.84
C TRP A 116 19.60 -28.57 -52.37
N PRO A 117 20.59 -27.80 -51.89
CA PRO A 117 20.54 -27.15 -50.58
C PRO A 117 19.27 -26.35 -50.29
N TYR A 118 18.78 -25.60 -51.28
CA TYR A 118 17.55 -24.83 -51.19
C TYR A 118 16.34 -25.73 -50.95
N LEU A 119 16.17 -26.79 -51.75
CA LEU A 119 15.05 -27.72 -51.61
C LEU A 119 15.06 -28.42 -50.24
N ILE A 120 16.23 -28.85 -49.76
CA ILE A 120 16.38 -29.46 -48.44
C ILE A 120 16.03 -28.46 -47.34
N ALA A 121 16.58 -27.24 -47.40
CA ALA A 121 16.31 -26.21 -46.40
C ALA A 121 14.83 -25.80 -46.36
N MET A 122 14.18 -25.65 -47.53
CA MET A 122 12.75 -25.39 -47.60
C MET A 122 11.92 -26.57 -47.09
N GLY A 123 12.31 -27.81 -47.37
CA GLY A 123 11.66 -29.00 -46.80
C GLY A 123 11.69 -29.00 -45.27
N VAL A 124 12.85 -28.73 -44.68
CA VAL A 124 13.01 -28.60 -43.22
C VAL A 124 12.16 -27.45 -42.67
N LEU A 125 12.14 -26.29 -43.34
CA LEU A 125 11.31 -25.15 -42.93
C LEU A 125 9.81 -25.45 -43.01
N ILE A 126 9.35 -26.19 -44.02
CA ILE A 126 7.94 -26.59 -44.12
C ILE A 126 7.57 -27.53 -42.97
N VAL A 127 8.42 -28.50 -42.65
CA VAL A 127 8.22 -29.39 -41.49
C VAL A 127 8.21 -28.59 -40.19
N LEU A 128 9.14 -27.65 -40.01
CA LEU A 128 9.16 -26.74 -38.86
C LEU A 128 7.85 -25.95 -38.74
N VAL A 129 7.39 -25.32 -39.82
CA VAL A 129 6.13 -24.55 -39.81
C VAL A 129 4.93 -25.47 -39.53
N ALA A 130 4.97 -26.74 -39.95
CA ALA A 130 3.93 -27.72 -39.63
C ALA A 130 3.86 -28.02 -38.12
N THR A 131 5.01 -28.01 -37.42
CA THR A 131 5.05 -28.17 -35.97
C THR A 131 4.47 -26.97 -35.21
N PHE A 132 4.31 -25.80 -35.84
CA PHE A 132 3.74 -24.63 -35.19
C PHE A 132 2.23 -24.71 -34.95
N ARG A 133 1.55 -25.72 -35.50
CA ARG A 133 0.12 -25.98 -35.27
C ARG A 133 -0.75 -24.72 -35.46
N LEU A 134 -0.61 -24.06 -36.61
CA LEU A 134 -1.31 -22.79 -36.90
C LEU A 134 -2.85 -22.92 -36.86
N GLU A 135 -3.38 -24.14 -36.93
CA GLU A 135 -4.79 -24.46 -36.68
C GLU A 135 -5.29 -23.99 -35.30
N VAL A 136 -4.42 -23.90 -34.29
CA VAL A 136 -4.79 -23.49 -32.93
C VAL A 136 -5.26 -22.03 -32.88
N LEU A 137 -4.88 -21.19 -33.86
CA LEU A 137 -5.28 -19.79 -33.93
C LEU A 137 -6.79 -19.60 -34.20
N GLN A 138 -7.50 -20.66 -34.61
CA GLN A 138 -8.95 -20.68 -34.84
C GLN A 138 -9.46 -19.50 -35.70
N LEU A 139 -8.92 -19.34 -36.91
CA LEU A 139 -9.41 -18.31 -37.84
C LEU A 139 -10.90 -18.57 -38.19
N PRO A 140 -11.76 -17.55 -38.34
CA PRO A 140 -13.20 -17.71 -38.53
C PRO A 140 -13.56 -18.19 -39.94
N GLY A 141 -14.75 -18.80 -40.04
CA GLY A 141 -15.37 -19.20 -41.32
C GLY A 141 -14.57 -20.27 -42.05
N PHE A 142 -14.55 -20.19 -43.39
CA PHE A 142 -13.83 -21.15 -44.25
C PHE A 142 -12.33 -21.26 -43.90
N LEU A 143 -11.73 -20.18 -43.40
CA LEU A 143 -10.30 -20.15 -43.03
C LEU A 143 -9.95 -21.12 -41.89
N GLY A 144 -10.88 -21.40 -40.98
CA GLY A 144 -10.66 -22.33 -39.85
C GLY A 144 -11.30 -23.69 -39.99
N THR A 145 -12.21 -23.91 -40.95
CA THR A 145 -12.88 -25.22 -41.11
C THR A 145 -12.32 -26.03 -42.29
N ALA A 146 -11.75 -25.38 -43.30
CA ALA A 146 -11.20 -26.07 -44.46
C ALA A 146 -9.98 -26.92 -44.12
N PHE A 147 -9.87 -28.10 -44.75
CA PHE A 147 -8.80 -29.08 -44.53
C PHE A 147 -8.61 -29.47 -43.05
N GLY A 148 -9.70 -29.53 -42.27
CA GLY A 148 -9.65 -29.84 -40.83
C GLY A 148 -8.91 -28.78 -40.02
N GLY A 149 -9.02 -27.51 -40.41
CA GLY A 149 -8.37 -26.37 -39.75
C GLY A 149 -6.92 -26.11 -40.18
N ARG A 150 -6.36 -26.92 -41.09
CA ARG A 150 -4.98 -26.78 -41.57
C ARG A 150 -4.78 -25.76 -42.69
N LEU A 151 -5.85 -25.10 -43.15
CA LEU A 151 -5.75 -24.09 -44.20
C LEU A 151 -4.76 -22.93 -43.88
N PRO A 152 -4.67 -22.40 -42.65
CA PRO A 152 -3.70 -21.35 -42.33
C PRO A 152 -2.25 -21.80 -42.55
N PHE A 153 -1.93 -23.05 -42.18
CA PHE A 153 -0.63 -23.66 -42.47
C PHE A 153 -0.35 -23.73 -43.98
N VAL A 154 -1.31 -24.22 -44.77
CA VAL A 154 -1.18 -24.33 -46.23
C VAL A 154 -0.97 -22.94 -46.86
N LEU A 155 -1.73 -21.93 -46.43
CA LEU A 155 -1.61 -20.56 -46.94
C LEU A 155 -0.25 -19.95 -46.62
N VAL A 156 0.25 -20.11 -45.39
CA VAL A 156 1.58 -19.60 -44.99
C VAL A 156 2.69 -20.29 -45.77
N VAL A 157 2.64 -21.62 -45.90
CA VAL A 157 3.63 -22.39 -46.67
C VAL A 157 3.61 -22.02 -48.15
N LEU A 158 2.43 -21.89 -48.77
CA LEU A 158 2.32 -21.49 -50.17
C LEU A 158 2.79 -20.05 -50.37
N ALA A 159 2.33 -19.10 -49.56
CA ALA A 159 2.70 -17.70 -49.69
C ALA A 159 4.22 -17.50 -49.53
N LEU A 160 4.81 -17.98 -48.44
CA LEU A 160 6.25 -17.84 -48.18
C LEU A 160 7.08 -18.71 -49.13
N GLY A 161 6.60 -19.92 -49.46
CA GLY A 161 7.26 -20.86 -50.36
C GLY A 161 7.32 -20.37 -51.80
N LEU A 162 6.22 -19.84 -52.34
CA LEU A 162 6.18 -19.29 -53.71
C LEU A 162 7.08 -18.06 -53.84
N VAL A 163 7.03 -17.14 -52.88
CA VAL A 163 7.91 -15.95 -52.89
C VAL A 163 9.38 -16.36 -52.72
N SER A 164 9.66 -17.35 -51.86
CA SER A 164 10.99 -17.95 -51.72
C SER A 164 11.50 -18.55 -53.03
N TYR A 165 10.67 -19.34 -53.71
CA TYR A 165 11.02 -19.96 -54.98
C TYR A 165 11.18 -18.92 -56.09
N TYR A 166 10.35 -17.87 -56.09
CA TYR A 166 10.46 -16.76 -57.03
C TYR A 166 11.82 -16.05 -56.93
N PHE A 167 12.28 -15.72 -55.72
CA PHE A 167 13.60 -15.14 -55.51
C PHE A 167 14.75 -16.11 -55.80
N HIS A 168 14.54 -17.41 -55.60
CA HIS A 168 15.53 -18.44 -55.89
C HIS A 168 15.70 -18.68 -57.39
N ALA A 169 14.60 -18.95 -58.11
CA ALA A 169 14.63 -19.43 -59.50
C ALA A 169 14.53 -18.33 -60.56
N PHE A 170 13.71 -17.28 -60.33
CA PHE A 170 13.40 -16.27 -61.36
C PHE A 170 14.08 -14.92 -61.12
N LYS A 171 14.27 -14.51 -59.87
CA LYS A 171 14.84 -13.21 -59.48
C LYS A 171 16.09 -13.36 -58.59
N SER A 172 17.02 -14.21 -59.02
CA SER A 172 18.28 -14.51 -58.32
C SER A 172 19.19 -13.27 -58.10
N TYR A 173 19.07 -12.24 -58.94
CA TYR A 173 19.86 -11.01 -58.87
C TYR A 173 19.41 -10.02 -57.76
N VAL A 174 18.19 -10.14 -57.23
CA VAL A 174 17.65 -9.22 -56.21
C VAL A 174 18.47 -9.29 -54.92
N SER A 175 18.88 -8.13 -54.40
CA SER A 175 19.74 -8.02 -53.22
C SER A 175 19.09 -8.61 -51.96
N LEU A 176 19.91 -9.13 -51.04
CA LEU A 176 19.41 -9.78 -49.83
C LEU A 176 18.58 -8.84 -48.92
N PRO A 177 18.94 -7.56 -48.70
CA PRO A 177 18.12 -6.64 -47.91
C PRO A 177 16.70 -6.47 -48.45
N VAL A 178 16.52 -6.47 -49.77
CA VAL A 178 15.19 -6.39 -50.38
C VAL A 178 14.40 -7.66 -50.12
N ARG A 179 15.02 -8.84 -50.27
CA ARG A 179 14.38 -10.12 -49.93
C ARG A 179 13.93 -10.17 -48.47
N LEU A 180 14.81 -9.74 -47.56
CA LEU A 180 14.53 -9.63 -46.13
C LEU A 180 13.34 -8.69 -45.88
N ALA A 181 13.31 -7.52 -46.51
CA ALA A 181 12.20 -6.57 -46.38
C ALA A 181 10.87 -7.16 -46.89
N VAL A 182 10.89 -7.91 -48.00
CA VAL A 182 9.69 -8.60 -48.50
C VAL A 182 9.20 -9.66 -47.51
N PHE A 183 10.06 -10.55 -47.02
CA PHE A 183 9.65 -11.56 -46.05
C PHE A 183 9.21 -10.95 -44.71
N ALA A 184 9.93 -9.96 -44.20
CA ALA A 184 9.54 -9.24 -42.99
C ALA A 184 8.18 -8.55 -43.18
N GLY A 185 7.95 -7.90 -44.32
CA GLY A 185 6.66 -7.29 -44.67
C GLY A 185 5.52 -8.30 -44.73
N MET A 186 5.73 -9.45 -45.39
CA MET A 186 4.73 -10.53 -45.44
C MET A 186 4.41 -11.09 -44.06
N ILE A 187 5.42 -11.25 -43.21
CA ILE A 187 5.25 -11.77 -41.85
C ILE A 187 4.56 -10.75 -40.95
N VAL A 188 4.88 -9.47 -41.06
CA VAL A 188 4.19 -8.38 -40.33
C VAL A 188 2.74 -8.28 -40.78
N LEU A 189 2.46 -8.34 -42.09
CA LEU A 189 1.09 -8.38 -42.60
C LEU A 189 0.34 -9.63 -42.11
N GLY A 190 0.99 -10.80 -42.14
CA GLY A 190 0.44 -12.05 -41.63
C GLY A 190 0.09 -11.96 -40.15
N TRP A 191 0.99 -11.40 -39.32
CA TRP A 191 0.69 -11.10 -37.93
C TRP A 191 -0.54 -10.20 -37.84
N LEU A 192 -0.56 -9.03 -38.47
CA LEU A 192 -1.69 -8.09 -38.39
C LEU A 192 -3.02 -8.76 -38.77
N VAL A 193 -3.01 -9.67 -39.74
CA VAL A 193 -4.17 -10.48 -40.11
C VAL A 193 -4.57 -11.42 -38.97
N VAL A 194 -3.63 -12.17 -38.38
CA VAL A 194 -3.91 -13.05 -37.24
C VAL A 194 -4.41 -12.26 -36.02
N ASP A 195 -3.81 -11.12 -35.70
CA ASP A 195 -4.20 -10.28 -34.55
C ASP A 195 -5.63 -9.74 -34.68
N ARG A 196 -6.12 -9.55 -35.91
CA ARG A 196 -7.48 -9.05 -36.18
C ARG A 196 -8.51 -10.15 -36.42
N LEU A 197 -8.08 -11.30 -36.94
CA LEU A 197 -8.97 -12.37 -37.38
C LEU A 197 -8.90 -13.63 -36.52
N ALA A 198 -7.93 -13.81 -35.61
CA ALA A 198 -7.90 -14.99 -34.76
C ALA A 198 -9.16 -15.06 -33.88
N GLY A 199 -9.83 -16.22 -33.88
CA GLY A 199 -10.90 -16.50 -32.94
C GLY A 199 -10.37 -16.70 -31.51
N GLN A 200 -9.06 -16.96 -31.37
CA GLN A 200 -8.42 -17.08 -30.07
C GLN A 200 -8.13 -15.71 -29.43
N PRO A 201 -8.44 -15.50 -28.14
CA PRO A 201 -8.21 -14.23 -27.45
C PRO A 201 -6.72 -13.93 -27.19
N LEU A 202 -5.85 -14.95 -27.14
CA LEU A 202 -4.41 -14.82 -26.89
C LEU A 202 -3.56 -15.56 -27.95
N PRO A 203 -3.57 -15.11 -29.22
CA PRO A 203 -2.99 -15.86 -30.34
C PRO A 203 -1.47 -16.05 -30.24
N ALA A 204 -0.74 -15.08 -29.67
CA ALA A 204 0.71 -15.19 -29.46
C ALA A 204 1.07 -16.24 -28.40
N SER A 205 0.33 -16.30 -27.29
CA SER A 205 0.54 -17.31 -26.25
C SER A 205 0.22 -18.72 -26.76
N ALA A 206 -0.86 -18.85 -27.54
CA ALA A 206 -1.21 -20.08 -28.22
C ALA A 206 -0.09 -20.52 -29.19
N PHE A 207 0.37 -19.61 -30.05
CA PHE A 207 1.44 -19.90 -31.00
C PHE A 207 2.70 -20.42 -30.30
N VAL A 208 3.22 -19.69 -29.30
CA VAL A 208 4.46 -20.09 -28.62
C VAL A 208 4.30 -21.44 -27.93
N GLY A 209 3.17 -21.71 -27.27
CA GLY A 209 2.95 -22.98 -26.59
C GLY A 209 2.93 -24.18 -27.51
N TYR A 210 2.17 -24.10 -28.60
CA TYR A 210 2.06 -25.22 -29.52
C TYR A 210 3.25 -25.34 -30.48
N ALA A 211 3.97 -24.25 -30.77
CA ALA A 211 5.19 -24.25 -31.59
C ALA A 211 6.44 -24.74 -30.85
N LEU A 212 6.41 -24.79 -29.52
CA LEU A 212 7.60 -25.06 -28.70
C LEU A 212 8.37 -26.34 -29.10
N PRO A 213 7.76 -27.49 -29.45
CA PRO A 213 8.52 -28.66 -29.89
C PRO A 213 9.40 -28.38 -31.12
N GLY A 214 8.86 -27.66 -32.12
CA GLY A 214 9.62 -27.24 -33.30
C GLY A 214 10.74 -26.26 -32.96
N LEU A 215 10.45 -25.29 -32.08
CA LEU A 215 11.40 -24.30 -31.59
C LEU A 215 12.57 -24.94 -30.82
N LEU A 216 12.29 -25.98 -30.02
CA LEU A 216 13.32 -26.75 -29.31
C LEU A 216 14.20 -27.54 -30.28
N VAL A 217 13.63 -28.16 -31.31
CA VAL A 217 14.41 -28.91 -32.31
C VAL A 217 15.35 -27.99 -33.09
N ILE A 218 14.87 -26.83 -33.56
CA ILE A 218 15.74 -25.87 -34.27
C ILE A 218 16.80 -25.25 -33.33
N SER A 219 16.42 -24.98 -32.08
CA SER A 219 17.35 -24.47 -31.06
C SER A 219 18.44 -25.49 -30.74
N LEU A 220 18.09 -26.75 -30.51
CA LEU A 220 19.05 -27.84 -30.28
C LEU A 220 20.00 -28.01 -31.46
N GLY A 221 19.48 -28.00 -32.70
CA GLY A 221 20.31 -28.10 -33.90
C GLY A 221 21.30 -26.94 -34.04
N PHE A 222 20.87 -25.72 -33.72
CA PHE A 222 21.74 -24.55 -33.76
C PHE A 222 22.76 -24.53 -32.60
N ILE A 223 22.34 -24.83 -31.38
CA ILE A 223 23.22 -24.95 -30.20
C ILE A 223 24.31 -26.00 -30.46
N PHE A 224 23.93 -27.17 -31.01
CA PHE A 224 24.86 -28.21 -31.42
C PHE A 224 25.84 -27.71 -32.49
N TRP A 225 25.37 -26.93 -33.46
CA TRP A 225 26.24 -26.39 -34.51
C TRP A 225 27.31 -25.45 -33.95
N ILE A 226 26.95 -24.55 -33.02
CA ILE A 226 27.89 -23.58 -32.43
C ILE A 226 28.72 -24.15 -31.27
N SER A 227 28.47 -25.40 -30.86
CA SER A 227 29.10 -25.98 -29.67
C SER A 227 30.63 -26.12 -29.78
N THR A 228 31.15 -26.17 -31.01
CA THR A 228 32.59 -26.24 -31.30
C THR A 228 33.29 -24.89 -31.26
N GLU A 229 32.55 -23.77 -31.25
CA GLU A 229 33.10 -22.43 -31.45
C GLU A 229 33.98 -21.97 -30.28
N SER A 230 33.66 -22.41 -29.05
CA SER A 230 34.51 -22.17 -27.88
C SER A 230 35.92 -22.75 -28.08
N ILE A 231 36.01 -24.01 -28.54
CA ILE A 231 37.30 -24.66 -28.83
C ILE A 231 37.98 -24.02 -30.05
N ALA A 232 37.23 -23.64 -31.09
CA ALA A 232 37.78 -22.92 -32.24
C ALA A 232 38.42 -21.57 -31.84
N ALA A 233 37.81 -20.85 -30.89
CA ALA A 233 38.40 -19.64 -30.34
C ALA A 233 39.68 -19.91 -29.53
N LEU A 234 39.76 -21.04 -28.82
CA LEU A 234 41.00 -21.48 -28.16
C LEU A 234 42.10 -21.82 -29.18
N VAL A 235 41.76 -22.41 -30.33
CA VAL A 235 42.71 -22.60 -31.43
C VAL A 235 43.26 -21.27 -31.91
N TYR A 236 42.40 -20.27 -32.11
CA TYR A 236 42.84 -18.91 -32.45
C TYR A 236 43.77 -18.34 -31.39
N LEU A 237 43.37 -18.39 -30.12
CA LEU A 237 44.15 -17.83 -29.01
C LEU A 237 45.54 -18.45 -28.91
N THR A 238 45.68 -19.74 -29.21
CA THR A 238 46.91 -20.52 -29.04
C THR A 238 47.79 -20.63 -30.27
N SER A 239 47.25 -20.38 -31.46
CA SER A 239 48.00 -20.43 -32.74
C SER A 239 48.29 -19.05 -33.34
N VAL A 240 47.75 -17.96 -32.79
CA VAL A 240 48.15 -16.60 -33.15
C VAL A 240 49.55 -16.29 -32.64
N THR A 241 50.43 -15.89 -33.55
CA THR A 241 51.79 -15.44 -33.25
C THR A 241 51.74 -14.12 -32.47
N ARG A 242 52.32 -14.10 -31.26
CA ARG A 242 52.47 -12.88 -30.46
C ARG A 242 53.95 -12.50 -30.41
N THR A 243 54.26 -11.25 -30.70
CA THR A 243 55.62 -10.71 -30.60
C THR A 243 56.04 -10.61 -29.13
N ASN A 244 57.09 -11.32 -28.75
CA ASN A 244 57.63 -11.23 -27.39
C ASN A 244 58.35 -9.88 -27.21
N ARG A 245 58.07 -9.17 -26.11
CA ARG A 245 58.63 -7.83 -25.83
C ARG A 245 60.15 -7.84 -25.58
N SER A 246 60.73 -8.98 -25.21
CA SER A 246 62.15 -9.09 -24.86
C SER A 246 63.08 -9.34 -26.07
N ASP A 247 62.63 -10.12 -27.06
CA ASP A 247 63.54 -10.68 -28.09
C ASP A 247 63.04 -10.46 -29.53
N GLY A 248 61.90 -9.78 -29.73
CA GLY A 248 61.32 -9.50 -31.05
C GLY A 248 60.81 -10.72 -31.83
N SER A 249 61.17 -11.95 -31.42
CA SER A 249 60.70 -13.18 -32.03
C SER A 249 59.23 -13.45 -31.66
N GLY A 250 58.38 -13.63 -32.69
CA GLY A 250 56.98 -13.96 -32.50
C GLY A 250 56.78 -15.47 -32.43
N ARG A 251 56.18 -15.99 -31.35
CA ARG A 251 55.83 -17.41 -31.23
C ARG A 251 54.37 -17.61 -30.79
N PRO A 252 53.65 -18.63 -31.29
CA PRO A 252 52.34 -19.00 -30.78
C PRO A 252 52.49 -19.71 -29.41
N LEU A 253 51.39 -19.79 -28.64
CA LEU A 253 51.36 -20.52 -27.36
C LEU A 253 51.53 -22.04 -27.56
N GLY A 254 51.16 -22.57 -28.72
CA GLY A 254 51.40 -23.97 -29.10
C GLY A 254 50.37 -24.98 -28.57
N MET A 255 50.54 -26.25 -28.96
CA MET A 255 49.56 -27.33 -28.74
C MET A 255 49.35 -27.65 -27.25
N ASN A 256 50.39 -27.62 -26.41
CA ASN A 256 50.26 -27.98 -25.00
C ASN A 256 49.32 -27.02 -24.25
N ASN A 257 49.46 -25.72 -24.52
CA ASN A 257 48.56 -24.70 -23.96
C ASN A 257 47.13 -24.84 -24.50
N PHE A 258 46.97 -25.21 -25.77
CA PHE A 258 45.66 -25.54 -26.33
C PHE A 258 45.00 -26.71 -25.61
N LEU A 259 45.72 -27.82 -25.42
CA LEU A 259 45.21 -29.00 -24.73
C LEU A 259 44.88 -28.68 -23.26
N LEU A 260 45.73 -27.94 -22.56
CA LEU A 260 45.49 -27.55 -21.16
C LEU A 260 44.24 -26.69 -21.01
N ILE A 261 44.10 -25.60 -21.79
CA ILE A 261 42.95 -24.70 -21.66
C ILE A 261 41.66 -25.39 -22.13
N SER A 262 41.74 -26.23 -23.17
CA SER A 262 40.60 -27.03 -23.63
C SER A 262 40.17 -28.06 -22.58
N LEU A 263 41.14 -28.70 -21.90
CA LEU A 263 40.86 -29.61 -20.79
C LEU A 263 40.15 -28.88 -19.65
N LEU A 264 40.59 -27.68 -19.25
CA LEU A 264 39.92 -26.89 -18.22
C LEU A 264 38.46 -26.54 -18.60
N TYR A 265 38.23 -26.16 -19.87
CA TYR A 265 36.88 -25.91 -20.39
C TYR A 265 36.00 -27.17 -20.34
N LEU A 266 36.52 -28.32 -20.78
CA LEU A 266 35.79 -29.59 -20.77
C LEU A 266 35.55 -30.10 -19.35
N VAL A 267 36.49 -29.90 -18.42
CA VAL A 267 36.32 -30.23 -17.00
C VAL A 267 35.21 -29.37 -16.39
N ASN A 268 35.13 -28.08 -16.71
CA ASN A 268 34.01 -27.25 -16.26
C ASN A 268 32.66 -27.81 -16.73
N LEU A 269 32.53 -28.17 -18.01
CA LEU A 269 31.32 -28.79 -18.55
C LEU A 269 31.01 -30.16 -17.93
N LEU A 270 32.04 -30.96 -17.67
CA LEU A 270 31.90 -32.26 -17.00
C LEU A 270 31.42 -32.09 -15.56
N LEU A 271 31.95 -31.10 -14.82
CA LEU A 271 31.52 -30.80 -13.46
C LEU A 271 30.05 -30.35 -13.41
N ILE A 272 29.61 -29.53 -14.38
CA ILE A 272 28.20 -29.15 -14.51
C ILE A 272 27.35 -30.39 -14.77
N TRP A 273 27.73 -31.24 -15.73
CA TRP A 273 27.01 -32.48 -16.02
C TRP A 273 26.91 -33.40 -14.79
N LEU A 274 28.02 -33.61 -14.06
CA LEU A 274 28.04 -34.42 -12.84
C LEU A 274 27.18 -33.83 -11.71
N SER A 275 27.13 -32.49 -11.61
CA SER A 275 26.32 -31.78 -10.63
C SER A 275 24.83 -31.89 -10.95
N ASN A 276 24.44 -31.63 -12.20
CA ASN A 276 23.05 -31.72 -12.68
C ASN A 276 22.51 -33.15 -12.55
N THR A 277 23.36 -34.15 -12.76
CA THR A 277 23.03 -35.57 -12.59
C THR A 277 23.05 -36.06 -11.14
N LYS A 278 23.37 -35.19 -10.17
CA LYS A 278 23.50 -35.49 -8.73
C LYS A 278 24.50 -36.62 -8.42
N VAL A 279 25.45 -36.88 -9.32
CA VAL A 279 26.57 -37.81 -9.07
C VAL A 279 27.51 -37.24 -8.01
N ILE A 280 27.63 -35.90 -7.96
CA ILE A 280 28.36 -35.18 -6.94
C ILE A 280 27.40 -34.34 -6.07
N ALA A 281 27.63 -34.31 -4.76
CA ALA A 281 26.76 -33.62 -3.79
C ALA A 281 27.24 -32.22 -3.39
N TRP A 282 28.51 -31.88 -3.70
CA TRP A 282 29.06 -30.55 -3.47
C TRP A 282 28.71 -29.61 -4.64
N ASN A 283 28.62 -28.31 -4.37
CA ASN A 283 28.26 -27.30 -5.37
C ASN A 283 29.54 -26.64 -5.95
N PRO A 284 30.07 -27.11 -7.09
CA PRO A 284 31.30 -26.56 -7.66
C PRO A 284 31.07 -25.14 -8.16
N VAL A 285 32.10 -24.28 -8.07
CA VAL A 285 32.05 -22.96 -8.69
C VAL A 285 32.20 -23.13 -10.20
N VAL A 286 31.07 -23.21 -10.90
CA VAL A 286 30.98 -23.43 -12.34
C VAL A 286 30.43 -22.22 -13.07
N ILE A 287 30.87 -22.03 -14.31
CA ILE A 287 30.30 -20.99 -15.18
C ILE A 287 28.95 -21.48 -15.71
N SER A 288 27.89 -20.68 -15.53
CA SER A 288 26.55 -20.99 -16.01
C SER A 288 26.55 -21.40 -17.51
N PRO A 289 25.85 -22.49 -17.88
CA PRO A 289 25.75 -22.91 -19.28
C PRO A 289 25.19 -21.83 -20.22
N PHE A 290 24.27 -20.99 -19.74
CA PHE A 290 23.74 -19.88 -20.54
C PHE A 290 24.79 -18.82 -20.87
N VAL A 291 25.77 -18.60 -19.99
CA VAL A 291 26.93 -17.73 -20.27
C VAL A 291 27.83 -18.38 -21.32
N LEU A 292 28.09 -19.69 -21.22
CA LEU A 292 28.85 -20.42 -22.23
C LEU A 292 28.17 -20.38 -23.60
N PHE A 293 26.84 -20.50 -23.62
CA PHE A 293 26.02 -20.31 -24.83
C PHE A 293 26.15 -18.90 -25.40
N ILE A 294 26.03 -17.83 -24.60
CA ILE A 294 26.20 -16.45 -25.09
C ILE A 294 27.61 -16.27 -25.69
N VAL A 295 28.64 -16.83 -25.06
CA VAL A 295 30.01 -16.77 -25.55
C VAL A 295 30.15 -17.51 -26.88
N SER A 296 29.68 -18.75 -26.99
CA SER A 296 29.74 -19.52 -28.24
C SER A 296 28.90 -18.89 -29.36
N LEU A 297 27.76 -18.32 -29.01
CA LEU A 297 26.86 -17.59 -29.89
C LEU A 297 27.50 -16.33 -30.47
N VAL A 298 28.28 -15.58 -29.69
CA VAL A 298 29.01 -14.40 -30.18
C VAL A 298 30.23 -14.84 -31.01
N LEU A 299 31.01 -15.81 -30.53
CA LEU A 299 32.19 -16.33 -31.23
C LEU A 299 31.83 -16.95 -32.58
N GLY A 300 30.69 -17.64 -32.67
CA GLY A 300 30.23 -18.28 -33.89
C GLY A 300 29.96 -17.32 -35.06
N ILE A 301 29.79 -16.00 -34.83
CA ILE A 301 29.74 -15.03 -35.94
C ILE A 301 31.03 -15.06 -36.76
N TRP A 302 32.18 -15.12 -36.09
CA TRP A 302 33.48 -15.21 -36.76
C TRP A 302 33.80 -16.64 -37.19
N GLY A 303 33.47 -17.63 -36.37
CA GLY A 303 33.66 -19.05 -36.66
C GLY A 303 32.91 -19.51 -37.92
N PHE A 304 31.61 -19.20 -37.99
CA PHE A 304 30.78 -19.52 -39.15
C PHE A 304 31.24 -18.80 -40.42
N ARG A 305 31.66 -17.54 -40.31
CA ARG A 305 32.29 -16.81 -41.43
C ARG A 305 33.53 -17.51 -41.92
N GLN A 306 34.38 -17.96 -41.01
CA GLN A 306 35.60 -18.63 -41.36
C GLN A 306 35.34 -20.00 -42.00
N GLN A 307 34.37 -20.74 -41.48
CA GLN A 307 33.93 -22.01 -42.03
C GLN A 307 33.44 -21.85 -43.48
N LEU A 308 32.57 -20.87 -43.76
CA LEU A 308 32.08 -20.62 -45.12
C LEU A 308 33.17 -20.13 -46.08
N ARG A 309 34.16 -19.37 -45.60
CA ARG A 309 35.29 -18.94 -46.42
C ARG A 309 36.22 -20.09 -46.82
N GLN A 310 36.38 -21.09 -45.95
CA GLN A 310 37.28 -22.21 -46.18
C GLN A 310 36.61 -23.37 -46.93
N ASN A 311 35.28 -23.47 -46.87
CA ASN A 311 34.44 -24.39 -47.63
C ASN A 311 33.61 -23.61 -48.68
N GLU A 312 34.22 -23.29 -49.82
CA GLU A 312 33.66 -22.42 -50.88
C GLU A 312 32.40 -22.98 -51.61
N ALA A 313 31.84 -24.10 -51.16
CA ALA A 313 30.88 -24.88 -51.94
C ALA A 313 29.39 -24.52 -51.75
N PHE A 314 28.97 -23.91 -50.63
CA PHE A 314 27.54 -23.90 -50.25
C PHE A 314 26.88 -22.50 -50.19
N LEU A 315 27.53 -21.51 -49.58
CA LEU A 315 26.97 -20.16 -49.39
C LEU A 315 28.07 -19.15 -49.03
N SER A 316 28.04 -17.97 -49.64
CA SER A 316 28.88 -16.84 -49.22
C SER A 316 28.37 -16.26 -47.90
N PHE A 317 29.29 -16.00 -46.95
CA PHE A 317 28.92 -15.40 -45.66
C PHE A 317 28.24 -14.03 -45.83
N ARG A 318 28.70 -13.21 -46.79
CA ARG A 318 28.10 -11.89 -47.06
C ARG A 318 26.72 -12.00 -47.69
N ASP A 319 26.54 -12.94 -48.62
CA ASP A 319 25.36 -12.97 -49.49
C ASP A 319 24.18 -13.71 -48.87
N GLY A 320 24.39 -14.49 -47.81
CA GLY A 320 23.31 -15.09 -47.03
C GLY A 320 23.73 -15.66 -45.69
N GLY A 321 24.97 -16.14 -45.53
CA GLY A 321 25.40 -16.84 -44.30
C GLY A 321 25.25 -16.00 -43.02
N ALA A 322 25.57 -14.71 -43.07
CA ALA A 322 25.43 -13.80 -41.93
C ALA A 322 23.98 -13.70 -41.44
N PHE A 323 23.02 -13.66 -42.37
CA PHE A 323 21.59 -13.52 -42.06
C PHE A 323 20.99 -14.86 -41.63
N LEU A 324 21.44 -15.98 -42.20
CA LEU A 324 21.08 -17.32 -41.74
C LEU A 324 21.50 -17.53 -40.27
N TYR A 325 22.74 -17.14 -39.94
CA TYR A 325 23.26 -17.22 -38.57
C TYR A 325 22.42 -16.37 -37.62
N LEU A 326 22.17 -15.09 -37.97
CA LEU A 326 21.35 -14.21 -37.15
C LEU A 326 19.91 -14.72 -36.95
N GLY A 327 19.30 -15.32 -37.98
CA GLY A 327 17.96 -15.88 -37.88
C GLY A 327 17.86 -17.08 -36.93
N LEU A 328 18.79 -18.04 -37.05
CA LEU A 328 18.86 -19.20 -36.15
C LEU A 328 19.21 -18.79 -34.72
N ALA A 329 20.17 -17.87 -34.57
CA ALA A 329 20.55 -17.28 -33.29
C ALA A 329 19.37 -16.60 -32.61
N LEU A 330 18.62 -15.79 -33.35
CA LEU A 330 17.46 -15.09 -32.82
C LEU A 330 16.37 -16.05 -32.34
N ILE A 331 15.97 -17.05 -33.14
CA ILE A 331 14.96 -18.03 -32.72
C ILE A 331 15.40 -18.75 -31.44
N THR A 332 16.68 -19.15 -31.37
CA THR A 332 17.24 -19.84 -30.19
C THR A 332 17.22 -18.95 -28.95
N VAL A 333 17.69 -17.71 -29.07
CA VAL A 333 17.67 -16.73 -27.95
C VAL A 333 16.25 -16.43 -27.49
N MET A 334 15.29 -16.28 -28.41
CA MET A 334 13.90 -16.03 -28.03
C MET A 334 13.24 -17.24 -27.37
N THR A 335 13.60 -18.46 -27.77
CA THR A 335 13.14 -19.70 -27.12
C THR A 335 13.64 -19.77 -25.67
N ILE A 336 14.94 -19.48 -25.44
CA ILE A 336 15.52 -19.41 -24.10
C ILE A 336 14.91 -18.25 -23.28
N THR A 337 14.71 -17.10 -23.92
CA THR A 337 14.06 -15.94 -23.29
C THR A 337 12.67 -16.28 -22.78
N TYR A 338 11.90 -17.04 -23.56
CA TYR A 338 10.57 -17.47 -23.16
C TYR A 338 10.57 -18.44 -21.97
N ALA A 339 11.54 -19.35 -21.92
CA ALA A 339 11.72 -20.25 -20.78
C ALA A 339 11.93 -19.48 -19.47
N PHE A 340 12.79 -18.45 -19.48
CA PHE A 340 13.00 -17.57 -18.33
C PHE A 340 11.78 -16.68 -18.04
N ALA A 341 11.19 -16.06 -19.06
CA ALA A 341 10.08 -15.12 -18.90
C ALA A 341 8.78 -15.79 -18.43
N SER A 342 8.65 -17.10 -18.64
CA SER A 342 7.54 -17.92 -18.14
C SER A 342 7.90 -18.68 -16.85
N ALA A 343 9.08 -18.47 -16.29
CA ALA A 343 9.64 -19.18 -15.14
C ALA A 343 9.41 -20.71 -15.20
N ASN A 344 9.63 -21.30 -16.38
CA ASN A 344 9.38 -22.71 -16.63
C ASN A 344 10.64 -23.51 -16.32
N ASP A 345 10.80 -23.92 -15.06
CA ASP A 345 12.01 -24.58 -14.58
C ASP A 345 12.37 -25.86 -15.36
N PRO A 346 11.44 -26.78 -15.72
CA PRO A 346 11.76 -27.90 -16.61
C PRO A 346 12.32 -27.46 -17.95
N LEU A 347 11.76 -26.40 -18.54
CA LEU A 347 12.17 -25.93 -19.86
C LEU A 347 13.55 -25.27 -19.80
N VAL A 348 13.82 -24.50 -18.73
CA VAL A 348 15.13 -23.89 -18.48
C VAL A 348 16.18 -24.98 -18.30
N GLU A 349 15.91 -25.98 -17.46
CA GLU A 349 16.82 -27.10 -17.22
C GLU A 349 17.04 -27.95 -18.48
N ALA A 350 15.99 -28.19 -19.28
CA ALA A 350 16.14 -28.89 -20.55
C ALA A 350 17.08 -28.15 -21.51
N LEU A 351 16.94 -26.82 -21.61
CA LEU A 351 17.83 -25.98 -22.43
C LEU A 351 19.25 -25.92 -21.88
N GLU A 352 19.40 -25.91 -20.56
CA GLU A 352 20.69 -25.98 -19.88
C GLU A 352 21.42 -27.28 -20.24
N ASP A 353 20.75 -28.43 -20.07
CA ASP A 353 21.27 -29.74 -20.42
C ASP A 353 21.60 -29.85 -21.92
N MET A 354 20.75 -29.32 -22.80
CA MET A 354 21.03 -29.26 -24.24
C MET A 354 22.34 -28.50 -24.52
N ILE A 355 22.59 -27.38 -23.85
CA ILE A 355 23.85 -26.64 -23.99
C ILE A 355 25.02 -27.49 -23.47
N VAL A 356 24.91 -28.04 -22.26
CA VAL A 356 26.00 -28.80 -21.63
C VAL A 356 26.36 -30.03 -22.46
N TYR A 357 25.38 -30.83 -22.87
CA TYR A 357 25.62 -32.12 -23.54
C TYR A 357 26.21 -31.90 -24.94
N THR A 358 25.74 -30.89 -25.66
CA THR A 358 26.25 -30.56 -27.00
C THR A 358 27.63 -29.92 -26.94
N HIS A 359 27.92 -29.07 -25.95
CA HIS A 359 29.23 -28.41 -25.78
C HIS A 359 30.27 -29.38 -25.22
N LEU A 360 29.88 -30.34 -24.38
CA LEU A 360 30.78 -31.38 -23.88
C LEU A 360 31.16 -32.34 -25.00
N ALA A 361 30.18 -32.91 -25.72
CA ALA A 361 30.44 -33.83 -26.82
C ALA A 361 31.13 -33.13 -28.00
N GLY A 362 30.58 -32.00 -28.45
CA GLY A 362 31.14 -31.21 -29.54
C GLY A 362 32.53 -30.67 -29.22
N GLY A 363 32.73 -30.14 -28.02
CA GLY A 363 34.03 -29.65 -27.56
C GLY A 363 35.08 -30.76 -27.52
N LEU A 364 34.76 -31.91 -26.90
CA LEU A 364 35.67 -33.05 -26.81
C LEU A 364 36.09 -33.54 -28.20
N LEU A 365 35.12 -33.80 -29.08
CA LEU A 365 35.41 -34.28 -30.43
C LEU A 365 36.11 -33.23 -31.29
N PHE A 366 35.87 -31.93 -31.04
CA PHE A 366 36.58 -30.88 -31.76
C PHE A 366 38.04 -30.74 -31.31
N VAL A 367 38.36 -30.98 -30.03
CA VAL A 367 39.75 -31.10 -29.55
C VAL A 367 40.45 -32.26 -30.26
N VAL A 368 39.80 -33.42 -30.34
CA VAL A 368 40.30 -34.60 -31.08
C VAL A 368 40.53 -34.25 -32.56
N TYR A 369 39.57 -33.58 -33.19
CA TYR A 369 39.68 -33.11 -34.57
C TYR A 369 40.89 -32.19 -34.77
N VAL A 370 41.11 -31.21 -33.88
CA VAL A 370 42.25 -30.29 -33.96
C VAL A 370 43.58 -31.04 -33.80
N PHE A 371 43.64 -31.96 -32.85
CA PHE A 371 44.83 -32.75 -32.57
C PHE A 371 45.25 -33.57 -33.80
N PHE A 372 44.37 -34.42 -34.34
CA PHE A 372 44.72 -35.30 -35.45
C PHE A 372 45.00 -34.54 -36.76
N ASN A 373 44.26 -33.47 -37.05
CA ASN A 373 44.43 -32.75 -38.31
C ASN A 373 45.62 -31.76 -38.30
N PHE A 374 45.93 -31.15 -37.15
CA PHE A 374 46.79 -29.96 -37.12
C PHE A 374 47.96 -30.04 -36.15
N LEU A 375 48.19 -31.17 -35.45
CA LEU A 375 49.39 -31.36 -34.62
C LEU A 375 50.71 -31.08 -35.38
N PRO A 376 50.90 -31.53 -36.65
CA PRO A 376 52.12 -31.20 -37.39
C PRO A 376 52.30 -29.69 -37.62
N ILE A 377 51.21 -28.98 -37.92
CA ILE A 377 51.21 -27.53 -38.16
C ILE A 377 51.49 -26.75 -36.87
N TYR A 378 50.94 -27.22 -35.74
CA TYR A 378 51.23 -26.67 -34.42
C TYR A 378 52.71 -26.82 -34.03
N ARG A 379 53.33 -27.98 -34.32
CA ARG A 379 54.77 -28.20 -34.05
C ARG A 379 55.67 -27.27 -34.86
N GLN A 380 55.23 -26.83 -36.03
CA GLN A 380 55.94 -25.88 -36.89
C GLN A 380 55.72 -24.40 -36.48
N GLY A 381 54.90 -24.12 -35.46
CA GLY A 381 54.62 -22.76 -35.01
C GLY A 381 53.79 -21.92 -36.00
N LEU A 382 53.11 -22.57 -36.94
CA LEU A 382 52.31 -21.91 -37.98
C LEU A 382 50.89 -21.56 -37.47
N PRO A 383 50.22 -20.55 -38.05
CA PRO A 383 48.91 -20.09 -37.61
C PRO A 383 47.77 -21.04 -38.02
N VAL A 384 47.57 -22.09 -37.22
CA VAL A 384 46.56 -23.15 -37.42
C VAL A 384 45.15 -22.60 -37.61
N TYR A 385 44.79 -21.53 -36.89
CA TYR A 385 43.47 -20.92 -37.03
C TYR A 385 43.13 -20.58 -38.48
N LYS A 386 44.09 -20.21 -39.34
CA LYS A 386 43.84 -19.85 -40.75
C LYS A 386 43.40 -21.04 -41.63
N VAL A 387 43.62 -22.27 -41.20
CA VAL A 387 43.33 -23.50 -41.94
C VAL A 387 42.43 -24.49 -41.17
N LEU A 388 41.86 -24.06 -40.05
CA LEU A 388 41.10 -24.90 -39.11
C LEU A 388 40.00 -25.78 -39.75
N TYR A 389 39.33 -25.32 -40.81
CA TYR A 389 38.27 -26.05 -41.49
C TYR A 389 38.72 -26.71 -42.81
N LYS A 390 40.03 -26.82 -43.05
CA LYS A 390 40.64 -27.61 -44.14
C LYS A 390 41.37 -28.83 -43.56
N PRO A 391 40.63 -29.89 -43.16
CA PRO A 391 41.21 -31.06 -42.50
C PRO A 391 42.17 -31.83 -43.41
N THR A 392 43.16 -32.49 -42.81
CA THR A 392 44.17 -33.34 -43.48
C THR A 392 43.88 -34.82 -43.32
N GLN A 393 43.19 -35.21 -42.24
CA GLN A 393 42.91 -36.60 -41.88
C GLN A 393 41.41 -36.81 -41.60
N LEU A 394 40.91 -36.22 -40.51
CA LEU A 394 39.57 -36.46 -39.99
C LEU A 394 38.64 -35.35 -40.46
N SER A 395 37.62 -35.68 -41.26
CA SER A 395 36.74 -34.67 -41.84
C SER A 395 35.82 -34.02 -40.80
N LEU A 396 35.52 -32.74 -40.99
CA LEU A 396 34.64 -31.98 -40.08
C LEU A 396 33.25 -32.61 -39.93
N GLN A 397 32.72 -33.20 -41.01
CA GLN A 397 31.39 -33.83 -40.99
C GLN A 397 31.40 -35.14 -40.19
N GLN A 398 32.46 -35.95 -40.28
CA GLN A 398 32.62 -37.14 -39.44
C GLN A 398 32.74 -36.76 -37.96
N THR A 399 33.51 -35.71 -37.62
CA THR A 399 33.60 -35.20 -36.24
C THR A 399 32.22 -34.85 -35.70
N ARG A 400 31.42 -34.13 -36.48
CA ARG A 400 30.07 -33.71 -36.08
C ARG A 400 29.13 -34.90 -35.96
N LEU A 401 29.19 -35.88 -36.86
CA LEU A 401 28.38 -37.09 -36.74
C LEU A 401 28.69 -37.87 -35.45
N ILE A 402 29.97 -38.06 -35.13
CA ILE A 402 30.40 -38.74 -33.90
C ILE A 402 30.00 -37.92 -32.67
N ALA A 403 30.16 -36.60 -32.71
CA ALA A 403 29.73 -35.71 -31.63
C ALA A 403 28.22 -35.79 -31.39
N ALA A 404 27.41 -35.85 -32.45
CA ALA A 404 25.96 -36.01 -32.34
C ALA A 404 25.59 -37.36 -31.69
N VAL A 405 26.23 -38.46 -32.09
CA VAL A 405 26.06 -39.77 -31.45
C VAL A 405 26.44 -39.70 -29.96
N LEU A 406 27.58 -39.06 -29.64
CA LEU A 406 28.00 -38.90 -28.25
C LEU A 406 27.02 -38.05 -27.43
N THR A 407 26.46 -36.98 -27.98
CA THR A 407 25.40 -36.19 -27.32
C THR A 407 24.18 -37.07 -27.00
N VAL A 408 23.76 -37.93 -27.93
CA VAL A 408 22.66 -38.87 -27.70
C VAL A 408 23.02 -39.88 -26.61
N LEU A 409 24.23 -40.41 -26.59
CA LEU A 409 24.70 -41.35 -25.55
C LEU A 409 24.73 -40.69 -24.16
N ILE A 410 25.16 -39.43 -24.06
CA ILE A 410 25.14 -38.66 -22.82
C ILE A 410 23.68 -38.49 -22.34
N GLY A 411 22.75 -38.16 -23.23
CA GLY A 411 21.32 -38.05 -22.88
C GLY A 411 20.69 -39.39 -22.49
N ALA A 412 21.10 -40.48 -23.14
CA ALA A 412 20.61 -41.84 -22.85
C ALA A 412 21.03 -42.33 -21.46
N TYR A 413 22.18 -41.86 -20.94
CA TYR A 413 22.67 -42.21 -19.60
C TYR A 413 21.64 -41.96 -18.49
N GLN A 414 20.81 -40.92 -18.62
CA GLN A 414 19.74 -40.58 -17.69
C GLN A 414 18.35 -40.98 -18.18
N SER A 415 18.24 -42.05 -18.98
CA SER A 415 16.96 -42.49 -19.57
C SER A 415 16.21 -41.35 -20.29
N PHE A 416 16.96 -40.45 -20.95
CA PHE A 416 16.45 -39.26 -21.61
C PHE A 416 15.65 -38.32 -20.69
N PHE A 417 16.09 -38.13 -19.44
CA PHE A 417 15.45 -37.20 -18.50
C PHE A 417 15.27 -35.78 -19.07
N THR A 418 16.24 -35.27 -19.83
CA THR A 418 16.14 -33.98 -20.55
C THR A 418 14.94 -33.91 -21.51
N PHE A 419 14.56 -35.03 -22.12
CA PHE A 419 13.36 -35.08 -22.97
C PHE A 419 12.07 -35.01 -22.13
N LYS A 420 12.06 -35.61 -20.93
CA LYS A 420 10.95 -35.49 -20.00
C LYS A 420 10.81 -34.06 -19.47
N GLN A 421 11.93 -33.40 -19.14
CA GLN A 421 11.95 -31.98 -18.78
C GLN A 421 11.42 -31.09 -19.91
N ALA A 422 11.84 -31.32 -21.16
CA ALA A 422 11.31 -30.61 -22.32
C ALA A 422 9.80 -30.85 -22.52
N THR A 423 9.33 -32.07 -22.26
CA THR A 423 7.90 -32.45 -22.33
C THR A 423 7.09 -31.77 -21.23
N ALA A 424 7.59 -31.76 -19.99
CA ALA A 424 6.99 -31.01 -18.89
C ALA A 424 6.95 -29.51 -19.20
N GLY A 425 8.03 -28.97 -19.76
CA GLY A 425 8.13 -27.59 -20.23
C GLY A 425 7.05 -27.25 -21.27
N TYR A 426 6.83 -28.14 -22.24
CA TYR A 426 5.75 -28.01 -23.23
C TYR A 426 4.37 -27.99 -22.59
N PHE A 427 4.03 -28.98 -21.76
CA PHE A 427 2.72 -29.03 -21.12
C PHE A 427 2.49 -27.85 -20.18
N ASN A 428 3.52 -27.37 -19.49
CA ASN A 428 3.46 -26.13 -18.70
C ASN A 428 3.09 -24.92 -19.55
N THR A 429 3.70 -24.77 -20.73
CA THR A 429 3.39 -23.64 -21.62
C THR A 429 1.97 -23.73 -22.20
N VAL A 430 1.51 -24.93 -22.55
CA VAL A 430 0.12 -25.11 -23.01
C VAL A 430 -0.86 -24.86 -21.85
N GLY A 431 -0.54 -25.34 -20.64
CA GLY A 431 -1.29 -25.05 -19.42
C GLY A 431 -1.42 -23.56 -19.14
N ASP A 432 -0.33 -22.80 -19.28
CA ASP A 432 -0.35 -21.33 -19.16
C ASP A 432 -1.32 -20.68 -20.17
N PHE A 433 -1.32 -21.14 -21.42
CA PHE A 433 -2.25 -20.61 -22.40
C PHE A 433 -3.72 -20.83 -21.98
N HIS A 434 -4.07 -22.04 -21.52
CA HIS A 434 -5.42 -22.34 -21.03
C HIS A 434 -5.77 -21.60 -19.72
N ALA A 435 -4.79 -21.41 -18.83
CA ALA A 435 -4.98 -20.63 -17.61
C ALA A 435 -5.26 -19.15 -17.94
N ALA A 436 -4.51 -18.56 -18.88
CA ALA A 436 -4.68 -17.17 -19.30
C ALA A 436 -6.00 -16.90 -20.04
N THR A 437 -6.60 -17.92 -20.64
CA THR A 437 -7.90 -17.84 -21.32
C THR A 437 -9.09 -18.16 -20.42
N GLY A 438 -8.85 -18.50 -19.14
CA GLY A 438 -9.89 -18.83 -18.16
C GLY A 438 -10.37 -20.29 -18.23
N GLU A 439 -9.76 -21.13 -19.06
CA GLU A 439 -10.08 -22.55 -19.18
C GLU A 439 -9.38 -23.37 -18.07
N LEU A 440 -9.69 -23.06 -16.81
CA LEU A 440 -8.95 -23.54 -15.64
C LEU A 440 -8.86 -25.07 -15.54
N ARG A 441 -9.93 -25.79 -15.88
CA ARG A 441 -9.95 -27.26 -15.85
C ARG A 441 -9.02 -27.89 -16.90
N VAL A 442 -8.90 -27.25 -18.07
CA VAL A 442 -7.98 -27.70 -19.12
C VAL A 442 -6.54 -27.37 -18.73
N ALA A 443 -6.31 -26.20 -18.14
CA ALA A 443 -5.02 -25.82 -17.60
C ALA A 443 -4.52 -26.82 -16.53
N GLU A 444 -5.39 -27.18 -15.58
CA GLU A 444 -5.12 -28.16 -14.53
C GLU A 444 -4.69 -29.52 -15.10
N GLN A 445 -5.37 -30.00 -16.15
CA GLN A 445 -5.00 -31.24 -16.83
C GLN A 445 -3.60 -31.16 -17.45
N TYR A 446 -3.28 -30.05 -18.12
CA TYR A 446 -1.95 -29.86 -18.72
C TYR A 446 -0.85 -29.73 -17.67
N TYR A 447 -1.08 -29.02 -16.57
CA TYR A 447 -0.11 -28.97 -15.47
C TYR A 447 0.07 -30.35 -14.81
N THR A 448 -0.98 -31.15 -14.72
CA THR A 448 -0.89 -32.54 -14.23
C THR A 448 -0.09 -33.43 -15.18
N LEU A 449 -0.25 -33.28 -16.51
CA LEU A 449 0.58 -33.96 -17.51
C LEU A 449 2.06 -33.53 -17.43
N ALA A 450 2.32 -32.25 -17.12
CA ALA A 450 3.66 -31.76 -16.85
C ALA A 450 4.27 -32.43 -15.61
N LEU A 451 3.51 -32.53 -14.50
CA LEU A 451 3.94 -33.26 -13.30
C LEU A 451 4.14 -34.76 -13.55
N ALA A 452 3.34 -35.40 -14.39
CA ALA A 452 3.53 -36.80 -14.76
C ALA A 452 4.86 -37.03 -15.51
N SER A 453 5.33 -36.01 -16.25
CA SER A 453 6.63 -36.02 -16.91
C SER A 453 7.76 -35.70 -15.91
N GLU A 454 7.53 -34.73 -15.03
CA GLU A 454 8.49 -34.31 -14.00
C GLU A 454 7.80 -33.83 -12.71
N PHE A 455 7.75 -34.69 -11.70
CA PHE A 455 6.86 -34.53 -10.55
C PHE A 455 7.23 -33.42 -9.54
N GLN A 456 8.50 -32.99 -9.48
CA GLN A 456 8.96 -31.99 -8.50
C GLN A 456 9.19 -30.61 -9.11
N ASN A 457 8.73 -30.36 -10.33
CA ASN A 457 8.98 -29.08 -10.96
C ASN A 457 8.22 -27.95 -10.25
N HIS A 458 8.89 -26.82 -10.04
CA HIS A 458 8.36 -25.70 -9.27
C HIS A 458 7.16 -25.08 -9.97
N LYS A 459 7.25 -24.86 -11.29
CA LYS A 459 6.21 -24.19 -12.07
C LYS A 459 4.84 -24.87 -11.98
N SER A 460 4.75 -26.16 -12.32
CA SER A 460 3.46 -26.87 -12.32
C SER A 460 2.86 -26.90 -10.92
N ASN A 461 3.69 -27.18 -9.90
CA ASN A 461 3.24 -27.22 -8.52
C ASN A 461 2.73 -25.83 -8.06
N TYR A 462 3.46 -24.74 -8.35
CA TYR A 462 2.99 -23.40 -8.00
C TYR A 462 1.71 -23.01 -8.76
N ALA A 463 1.62 -23.34 -10.06
CA ALA A 463 0.45 -23.05 -10.88
C ALA A 463 -0.79 -23.82 -10.38
N LEU A 464 -0.63 -25.11 -10.05
CA LEU A 464 -1.71 -25.92 -9.46
C LEU A 464 -2.10 -25.42 -8.06
N ALA A 465 -1.14 -24.97 -7.24
CA ALA A 465 -1.45 -24.33 -5.96
C ALA A 465 -2.27 -23.04 -6.15
N SER A 466 -1.92 -22.24 -7.16
CA SER A 466 -2.66 -21.03 -7.53
C SER A 466 -4.08 -21.36 -8.00
N LEU A 467 -4.25 -22.39 -8.84
CA LEU A 467 -5.57 -22.86 -9.28
C LEU A 467 -6.42 -23.37 -8.11
N ALA A 468 -5.83 -24.17 -7.21
CA ALA A 468 -6.51 -24.67 -6.02
C ALA A 468 -6.98 -23.52 -5.11
N LEU A 469 -6.15 -22.49 -4.90
CA LEU A 469 -6.55 -21.27 -4.18
C LEU A 469 -7.74 -20.57 -4.84
N THR A 470 -7.76 -20.43 -6.17
CA THR A 470 -8.90 -19.81 -6.88
C THR A 470 -10.19 -20.62 -6.76
N GLN A 471 -10.09 -21.93 -6.54
CA GLN A 471 -11.23 -22.82 -6.31
C GLN A 471 -11.64 -22.92 -4.83
N GLY A 472 -10.91 -22.27 -3.93
CA GLY A 472 -11.13 -22.36 -2.47
C GLY A 472 -10.61 -23.65 -1.82
N ASP A 473 -9.90 -24.51 -2.57
CA ASP A 473 -9.31 -25.74 -2.04
C ASP A 473 -7.93 -25.46 -1.42
N LYS A 474 -7.97 -25.03 -0.17
CA LYS A 474 -6.78 -24.72 0.63
C LYS A 474 -5.89 -25.93 0.91
N VAL A 475 -6.47 -27.12 1.06
CA VAL A 475 -5.71 -28.34 1.38
C VAL A 475 -4.83 -28.73 0.20
N THR A 476 -5.42 -28.75 -1.00
CA THR A 476 -4.69 -29.03 -2.24
C THR A 476 -3.67 -27.92 -2.55
N ALA A 477 -4.01 -26.65 -2.28
CA ALA A 477 -3.06 -25.55 -2.40
C ALA A 477 -1.83 -25.73 -1.50
N ALA A 478 -2.03 -26.06 -0.22
CA ALA A 478 -0.94 -26.30 0.72
C ALA A 478 -0.04 -27.47 0.27
N TYR A 479 -0.65 -28.55 -0.23
CA TYR A 479 0.08 -29.69 -0.78
C TYR A 479 1.00 -29.26 -1.92
N TYR A 480 0.46 -28.57 -2.93
CA TYR A 480 1.23 -28.18 -4.10
C TYR A 480 2.27 -27.10 -3.80
N PHE A 481 2.01 -26.13 -2.92
CA PHE A 481 3.05 -25.20 -2.47
C PHE A 481 4.20 -25.94 -1.76
N ASN A 482 3.89 -26.93 -0.93
CA ASN A 482 4.92 -27.73 -0.27
C ASN A 482 5.75 -28.53 -1.29
N GLN A 483 5.12 -29.11 -2.32
CA GLN A 483 5.83 -29.77 -3.42
C GLN A 483 6.75 -28.80 -4.19
N ALA A 484 6.27 -27.57 -4.47
CA ALA A 484 7.08 -26.54 -5.14
C ALA A 484 8.35 -26.18 -4.34
N LEU A 485 8.31 -26.29 -3.01
CA LEU A 485 9.46 -26.03 -2.14
C LEU A 485 10.53 -27.15 -2.14
N LEU A 486 10.26 -28.34 -2.68
CA LEU A 486 11.19 -29.48 -2.58
C LEU A 486 12.39 -29.37 -3.52
N LYS A 487 12.17 -28.95 -4.77
CA LYS A 487 13.22 -28.90 -5.79
C LYS A 487 13.87 -27.52 -5.90
N GLN A 488 13.03 -26.48 -6.04
CA GLN A 488 13.49 -25.11 -6.17
C GLN A 488 12.70 -24.21 -5.20
N PRO A 489 13.08 -24.17 -3.91
CA PRO A 489 12.45 -23.29 -2.94
C PRO A 489 12.40 -21.85 -3.45
N SER A 490 11.32 -21.14 -3.13
CA SER A 490 11.17 -19.72 -3.48
C SER A 490 10.49 -18.95 -2.34
N PRO A 491 10.86 -17.68 -2.09
CA PRO A 491 10.19 -16.85 -1.10
C PRO A 491 8.67 -16.79 -1.32
N GLN A 492 8.24 -16.71 -2.57
CA GLN A 492 6.84 -16.66 -2.96
C GLN A 492 6.06 -17.93 -2.60
N ALA A 493 6.67 -19.12 -2.73
CA ALA A 493 6.02 -20.36 -2.32
C ALA A 493 5.92 -20.47 -0.78
N TYR A 494 6.94 -19.99 -0.06
CA TYR A 494 6.87 -19.88 1.41
C TYR A 494 5.74 -18.96 1.85
N VAL A 495 5.59 -17.78 1.22
CA VAL A 495 4.49 -16.86 1.51
C VAL A 495 3.15 -17.46 1.12
N GLY A 496 3.02 -18.04 -0.08
CA GLY A 496 1.77 -18.68 -0.52
C GLY A 496 1.29 -19.76 0.46
N LEU A 497 2.19 -20.63 0.92
CA LEU A 497 1.89 -21.62 1.95
C LEU A 497 1.53 -20.99 3.30
N THR A 498 2.25 -19.94 3.70
CA THR A 498 1.97 -19.19 4.94
C THR A 498 0.57 -18.55 4.90
N SER A 499 0.17 -17.95 3.77
CA SER A 499 -1.16 -17.37 3.59
C SER A 499 -2.26 -18.42 3.71
N VAL A 500 -2.05 -19.62 3.17
CA VAL A 500 -2.98 -20.75 3.36
C VAL A 500 -3.11 -21.13 4.84
N LEU A 501 -1.99 -21.27 5.55
CA LEU A 501 -1.97 -21.61 6.97
C LEU A 501 -2.66 -20.54 7.85
N LEU A 502 -2.44 -19.26 7.56
CA LEU A 502 -3.12 -18.17 8.26
C LEU A 502 -4.64 -18.19 8.01
N GLY A 503 -5.06 -18.51 6.79
CA GLY A 503 -6.47 -18.66 6.45
C GLY A 503 -7.18 -19.80 7.21
N ASP A 504 -6.43 -20.75 7.78
CA ASP A 504 -6.94 -21.86 8.60
C ASP A 504 -6.67 -21.65 10.10
N ASN A 505 -6.33 -20.42 10.51
CA ASN A 505 -6.00 -20.02 11.89
C ASN A 505 -4.77 -20.75 12.49
N LEU A 506 -3.89 -21.29 11.64
CA LEU A 506 -2.67 -21.99 12.06
C LEU A 506 -1.48 -21.02 12.20
N LEU A 507 -1.62 -19.99 13.05
CA LEU A 507 -0.62 -18.92 13.22
C LEU A 507 0.80 -19.44 13.53
N PHE A 508 0.94 -20.42 14.43
CA PHE A 508 2.27 -20.93 14.80
C PHE A 508 2.93 -21.77 13.69
N GLU A 509 2.15 -22.48 12.88
CA GLU A 509 2.63 -23.18 11.69
C GLU A 509 3.15 -22.16 10.66
N ALA A 510 2.38 -21.08 10.45
CA ALA A 510 2.75 -19.98 9.57
C ALA A 510 4.07 -19.30 10.01
N ILE A 511 4.24 -19.01 11.30
CA ILE A 511 5.50 -18.48 11.85
C ILE A 511 6.67 -19.45 11.61
N LYS A 512 6.50 -20.75 11.89
CA LYS A 512 7.54 -21.77 11.64
C LYS A 512 7.89 -21.85 10.15
N MET A 513 6.90 -21.72 9.27
CA MET A 513 7.09 -21.74 7.82
C MET A 513 7.90 -20.53 7.34
N LEU A 514 7.55 -19.32 7.79
CA LEU A 514 8.32 -18.11 7.50
C LEU A 514 9.74 -18.18 8.07
N GLN A 515 9.94 -18.73 9.27
CA GLN A 515 11.29 -18.97 9.83
C GLN A 515 12.12 -19.89 8.93
N ARG A 516 11.54 -20.97 8.38
CA ARG A 516 12.23 -21.82 7.39
C ARG A 516 12.53 -21.04 6.12
N GLY A 517 11.59 -20.22 5.65
CA GLY A 517 11.78 -19.32 4.52
C GLY A 517 12.94 -18.36 4.70
N ILE A 518 13.04 -17.69 5.85
CA ILE A 518 14.13 -16.77 6.17
C ILE A 518 15.47 -17.50 6.34
N ARG A 519 15.48 -18.74 6.87
CA ARG A 519 16.72 -19.54 6.89
C ARG A 519 17.23 -19.85 5.47
N ALA A 520 16.31 -20.12 4.54
CA ALA A 520 16.66 -20.33 3.14
C ALA A 520 17.00 -19.02 2.40
N PHE A 521 16.34 -17.91 2.77
CA PHE A 521 16.46 -16.60 2.13
C PHE A 521 16.67 -15.49 3.16
N PRO A 522 17.85 -15.42 3.80
CA PRO A 522 18.09 -14.55 4.97
C PRO A 522 18.00 -13.05 4.68
N LYS A 523 18.11 -12.64 3.41
CA LYS A 523 18.04 -11.24 2.95
C LYS A 523 16.75 -10.90 2.21
N ASN A 524 15.72 -11.75 2.28
CA ASN A 524 14.45 -11.44 1.65
C ASN A 524 13.58 -10.60 2.59
N GLY A 525 13.41 -9.31 2.27
CA GLY A 525 12.64 -8.37 3.08
C GLY A 525 11.16 -8.75 3.16
N GLU A 526 10.56 -9.30 2.11
CA GLU A 526 9.13 -9.65 2.13
C GLU A 526 8.81 -10.71 3.18
N LEU A 527 9.64 -11.77 3.29
CA LEU A 527 9.53 -12.77 4.34
C LEU A 527 9.80 -12.19 5.75
N GLN A 528 10.78 -11.29 5.88
CA GLN A 528 11.10 -10.63 7.15
C GLN A 528 9.93 -9.76 7.61
N ASN A 529 9.35 -8.93 6.73
CA ASN A 529 8.16 -8.12 7.04
C ASN A 529 7.01 -9.00 7.50
N ASN A 530 6.70 -10.06 6.77
CA ASN A 530 5.59 -10.95 7.13
C ASN A 530 5.81 -11.63 8.48
N LEU A 531 7.05 -12.04 8.79
CA LEU A 531 7.34 -12.63 10.10
C LEU A 531 7.22 -11.59 11.22
N GLY A 532 7.74 -10.38 11.00
CA GLY A 532 7.58 -9.26 11.94
C GLY A 532 6.13 -8.87 12.18
N TYR A 533 5.33 -8.84 11.10
CA TYR A 533 3.89 -8.63 11.12
C TYR A 533 3.16 -9.68 11.97
N LEU A 534 3.49 -10.98 11.81
CA LEU A 534 2.91 -12.04 12.63
C LEU A 534 3.35 -11.95 14.10
N TYR A 535 4.61 -11.62 14.38
CA TYR A 535 5.06 -11.41 15.76
C TYR A 535 4.39 -10.21 16.42
N ALA A 536 4.09 -9.14 15.67
CA ALA A 536 3.38 -7.96 16.19
C ALA A 536 1.94 -8.26 16.65
N ARG A 537 1.38 -9.41 16.25
CA ARG A 537 0.09 -9.93 16.73
C ARG A 537 0.22 -10.81 17.98
N THR A 538 1.44 -11.08 18.43
CA THR A 538 1.76 -11.87 19.63
C THR A 538 2.35 -10.97 20.72
N SER A 539 2.65 -11.52 21.90
CA SER A 539 3.29 -10.77 22.99
C SER A 539 4.79 -10.54 22.83
N VAL A 540 5.38 -10.83 21.66
CA VAL A 540 6.84 -10.82 21.43
C VAL A 540 7.27 -9.56 20.67
N ALA A 541 7.23 -8.42 21.36
CA ALA A 541 7.47 -7.10 20.76
C ALA A 541 8.88 -6.93 20.15
N ASP A 542 9.92 -7.43 20.82
CA ASP A 542 11.31 -7.29 20.35
C ASP A 542 11.56 -8.00 19.01
N SER A 543 10.99 -9.19 18.85
CA SER A 543 11.09 -9.95 17.59
C SER A 543 10.30 -9.27 16.47
N ALA A 544 9.12 -8.72 16.77
CA ALA A 544 8.34 -7.95 15.81
C ALA A 544 9.15 -6.76 15.30
N TYR A 545 9.70 -5.94 16.20
CA TYR A 545 10.54 -4.81 15.84
C TYR A 545 11.77 -5.24 15.03
N TYR A 546 12.52 -6.25 15.49
CA TYR A 546 13.73 -6.73 14.83
C TYR A 546 13.48 -7.12 13.37
N TYR A 547 12.45 -7.92 13.09
CA TYR A 547 12.16 -8.39 11.74
C TYR A 547 11.55 -7.30 10.84
N LEU A 548 10.72 -6.41 11.37
CA LEU A 548 10.20 -5.26 10.62
C LEU A 548 11.33 -4.26 10.27
N ALA A 549 12.22 -3.98 11.23
CA ALA A 549 13.39 -3.13 11.01
C ALA A 549 14.37 -3.77 10.01
N ALA A 550 14.67 -5.07 10.16
CA ALA A 550 15.54 -5.79 9.23
C ALA A 550 14.97 -5.86 7.81
N SER A 551 13.64 -5.89 7.66
CA SER A 551 12.99 -5.81 6.35
C SER A 551 13.26 -4.48 5.64
N THR A 552 13.46 -3.40 6.39
CA THR A 552 13.76 -2.07 5.85
C THR A 552 15.19 -2.10 5.29
N GLY A 553 15.34 -1.93 3.97
CA GLY A 553 16.61 -2.12 3.25
C GLY A 553 16.80 -3.50 2.60
N ASN A 554 15.93 -4.47 2.86
CA ASN A 554 15.94 -5.80 2.22
C ASN A 554 14.75 -6.05 1.28
N THR A 555 13.87 -5.07 1.08
CA THR A 555 12.74 -5.12 0.13
C THR A 555 12.80 -3.93 -0.83
N ALA A 556 12.22 -4.09 -2.02
CA ALA A 556 12.05 -2.98 -2.96
C ALA A 556 10.96 -1.99 -2.54
N ARG A 557 10.01 -2.41 -1.69
CA ARG A 557 8.88 -1.59 -1.20
C ARG A 557 9.07 -1.29 0.29
N GLU A 558 10.03 -0.42 0.62
CA GLU A 558 10.38 -0.08 2.00
C GLU A 558 9.23 0.59 2.77
N GLU A 559 8.29 1.21 2.06
CA GLU A 559 7.13 1.86 2.65
C GLU A 559 6.21 0.88 3.41
N VAL A 560 6.22 -0.41 3.05
CA VAL A 560 5.40 -1.47 3.68
C VAL A 560 5.92 -1.81 5.09
N PRO A 561 7.18 -2.25 5.29
CA PRO A 561 7.71 -2.49 6.64
C PRO A 561 7.77 -1.22 7.49
N GLN A 562 8.00 -0.04 6.88
CA GLN A 562 7.92 1.23 7.60
C GLN A 562 6.51 1.53 8.12
N THR A 563 5.47 1.28 7.32
CA THR A 563 4.07 1.37 7.75
C THR A 563 3.84 0.47 8.96
N ASN A 564 4.31 -0.77 8.93
CA ASN A 564 4.18 -1.70 10.05
C ASN A 564 4.94 -1.27 11.30
N LEU A 565 6.12 -0.65 11.16
CA LEU A 565 6.85 -0.08 12.29
C LEU A 565 6.05 1.04 12.96
N LEU A 566 5.42 1.93 12.18
CA LEU A 566 4.53 2.97 12.73
C LEU A 566 3.34 2.37 13.48
N ALA A 567 2.68 1.35 12.91
CA ALA A 567 1.59 0.64 13.58
C ALA A 567 2.06 -0.06 14.87
N PHE A 568 3.26 -0.67 14.84
CA PHE A 568 3.87 -1.29 16.00
C PHE A 568 4.12 -0.28 17.13
N TRP A 569 4.65 0.91 16.82
CA TRP A 569 4.86 1.98 17.81
C TRP A 569 3.56 2.56 18.34
N ALA A 570 2.56 2.76 17.48
CA ALA A 570 1.24 3.23 17.89
C ALA A 570 0.54 2.24 18.86
N ARG A 571 0.75 0.92 18.67
CA ARG A 571 0.29 -0.13 19.59
C ARG A 571 1.09 -0.21 20.89
N ASN A 572 2.35 0.24 20.87
CA ASN A 572 3.28 0.14 22.00
C ASN A 572 3.85 1.51 22.39
N PRO A 573 3.01 2.51 22.76
CA PRO A 573 3.45 3.89 22.95
C PRO A 573 4.48 4.06 24.09
N ARG A 574 4.51 3.12 25.05
CA ARG A 574 5.49 3.13 26.15
C ARG A 574 6.90 2.74 25.74
N LEU A 575 7.07 2.06 24.60
CA LEU A 575 8.38 1.61 24.07
C LEU A 575 9.03 2.66 23.16
N VAL A 576 8.39 3.81 22.98
CA VAL A 576 8.79 4.84 22.02
C VAL A 576 9.86 5.75 22.63
N SER A 577 11.10 5.66 22.15
CA SER A 577 12.13 6.68 22.42
C SER A 577 11.94 7.89 21.51
N LEU A 578 12.28 9.09 22.00
CA LEU A 578 12.20 10.35 21.23
C LEU A 578 12.99 10.29 19.91
N ASP A 579 14.08 9.53 19.85
CA ASP A 579 14.91 9.36 18.65
C ASP A 579 14.23 8.51 17.55
N SER A 580 13.38 7.54 17.93
CA SER A 580 12.65 6.69 16.97
C SER A 580 11.49 7.45 16.30
N LEU A 581 10.96 8.47 16.97
CA LEU A 581 9.92 9.37 16.44
C LEU A 581 10.44 10.35 15.40
N ALA A 582 11.74 10.66 15.41
CA ALA A 582 12.38 11.55 14.44
C ALA A 582 12.42 10.94 13.03
N TYR A 583 12.61 9.63 12.91
CA TYR A 583 12.51 8.91 11.62
C TYR A 583 11.06 8.75 11.12
N ALA A 584 10.08 8.77 12.01
CA ALA A 584 8.65 8.78 11.67
C ALA A 584 8.15 10.14 11.13
N ALA A 585 9.03 11.14 11.01
CA ALA A 585 8.68 12.51 10.66
C ALA A 585 8.85 12.85 9.16
N GLU A 586 9.46 11.99 8.35
CA GLU A 586 9.59 12.25 6.91
C GLU A 586 8.25 12.04 6.19
N PRO A 587 7.73 13.05 5.46
CA PRO A 587 6.53 12.89 4.62
C PRO A 587 6.72 11.80 3.57
N SER A 588 5.78 10.85 3.54
CA SER A 588 5.70 9.84 2.49
C SER A 588 4.51 10.12 1.58
N THR A 589 4.60 9.65 0.33
CA THR A 589 3.44 9.63 -0.58
C THR A 589 2.57 8.39 -0.36
N TYR A 590 3.03 7.43 0.44
CA TYR A 590 2.33 6.17 0.67
C TYR A 590 1.22 6.32 1.70
N GLU A 591 -0.01 5.98 1.30
CA GLU A 591 -1.22 6.26 2.07
C GLU A 591 -1.24 5.55 3.44
N SER A 592 -0.86 4.28 3.50
CA SER A 592 -0.85 3.50 4.74
C SER A 592 0.16 4.05 5.76
N TYR A 593 1.32 4.51 5.27
CA TYR A 593 2.33 5.15 6.11
C TYR A 593 1.77 6.43 6.74
N GLU A 594 1.15 7.29 5.92
CA GLU A 594 0.55 8.54 6.37
C GLU A 594 -0.62 8.32 7.35
N ALA A 595 -1.44 7.29 7.11
CA ALA A 595 -2.51 6.90 8.02
C ALA A 595 -1.96 6.56 9.42
N ASN A 596 -0.89 5.75 9.49
CA ASN A 596 -0.27 5.36 10.76
C ASN A 596 0.48 6.50 11.42
N ARG A 597 1.08 7.39 10.63
CA ARG A 597 1.71 8.60 11.15
C ARG A 597 0.68 9.51 11.83
N ALA A 598 -0.49 9.65 11.21
CA ALA A 598 -1.63 10.35 11.81
C ALA A 598 -2.21 9.62 13.03
N ALA A 599 -2.15 8.29 13.09
CA ALA A 599 -2.52 7.53 14.29
C ALA A 599 -1.51 7.73 15.43
N LEU A 600 -0.21 7.85 15.10
CA LEU A 600 0.85 8.00 16.09
C LEU A 600 0.82 9.36 16.80
N SER A 601 0.29 10.42 16.15
CA SER A 601 0.19 11.75 16.76
C SER A 601 -0.70 11.80 18.00
N PHE A 602 -1.67 10.89 18.12
CA PHE A 602 -2.50 10.76 19.31
C PHE A 602 -1.71 10.37 20.58
N PHE A 603 -0.54 9.74 20.41
CA PHE A 603 0.26 9.22 21.52
C PHE A 603 1.51 10.07 21.80
N ARG A 604 1.68 11.20 21.10
CA ARG A 604 2.77 12.16 21.34
C ARG A 604 2.36 13.17 22.41
N ASN A 605 3.30 13.58 23.27
CA ASN A 605 3.05 14.63 24.27
C ASN A 605 2.72 15.97 23.59
N THR A 606 1.69 16.64 24.12
CA THR A 606 1.00 17.84 23.61
C THR A 606 1.86 19.09 23.43
N ALA A 607 3.11 19.11 23.90
CA ALA A 607 3.99 20.28 23.77
C ALA A 607 4.61 20.46 22.36
N ASP A 608 4.70 19.38 21.57
CA ASP A 608 5.38 19.35 20.26
C ASP A 608 4.45 18.91 19.11
N SER A 609 3.13 19.09 19.24
CA SER A 609 2.16 18.60 18.25
C SER A 609 2.29 19.34 16.91
N VAL A 610 3.18 18.85 16.04
CA VAL A 610 3.13 19.08 14.60
C VAL A 610 1.75 18.60 14.13
N GLY A 611 0.95 19.51 13.58
CA GLY A 611 -0.41 19.20 13.13
C GLY A 611 -0.42 18.04 12.13
N VAL A 612 -1.45 17.21 12.18
CA VAL A 612 -1.64 16.11 11.22
C VAL A 612 -1.73 16.70 9.82
N PRO A 613 -0.88 16.28 8.87
CA PRO A 613 -0.91 16.81 7.51
C PRO A 613 -2.26 16.54 6.84
N ARG A 614 -2.85 17.59 6.28
CA ARG A 614 -4.08 17.49 5.49
C ARG A 614 -3.86 16.56 4.28
N PRO A 615 -4.72 15.54 4.05
CA PRO A 615 -4.58 14.69 2.88
C PRO A 615 -4.73 15.50 1.58
N ALA A 616 -3.74 15.39 0.68
CA ALA A 616 -3.70 16.16 -0.57
C ALA A 616 -4.90 15.85 -1.48
N TRP A 617 -5.35 14.59 -1.49
CA TRP A 617 -6.45 14.10 -2.30
C TRP A 617 -7.83 14.58 -1.85
N LEU A 618 -7.96 15.31 -0.73
CA LEU A 618 -9.24 15.92 -0.35
C LEU A 618 -9.77 16.90 -1.41
N ASN A 619 -8.86 17.48 -2.22
CA ASN A 619 -9.21 18.40 -3.29
C ASN A 619 -9.36 17.71 -4.66
N GLU A 620 -9.16 16.39 -4.74
CA GLU A 620 -9.24 15.66 -6.00
C GLU A 620 -10.70 15.47 -6.48
N PRO A 621 -10.91 15.31 -7.80
CA PRO A 621 -12.24 15.08 -8.36
C PRO A 621 -12.90 13.81 -7.83
N HIS A 622 -14.21 13.73 -8.01
CA HIS A 622 -15.03 12.60 -7.58
C HIS A 622 -14.58 11.28 -8.22
N THR A 623 -14.42 10.24 -7.40
CA THR A 623 -14.33 8.83 -7.82
C THR A 623 -15.56 8.10 -7.31
N GLU A 624 -16.17 7.23 -8.14
CA GLU A 624 -17.27 6.36 -7.70
C GLU A 624 -16.76 5.21 -6.80
N GLU A 625 -15.45 4.96 -6.80
CA GLU A 625 -14.81 3.94 -5.96
C GLU A 625 -14.92 4.26 -4.46
N GLY A 626 -15.16 3.21 -3.67
CA GLY A 626 -15.12 3.27 -2.21
C GLY A 626 -13.72 3.55 -1.65
N LEU A 627 -13.65 3.86 -0.36
CA LEU A 627 -12.41 4.03 0.38
C LEU A 627 -11.76 2.67 0.60
N ASN A 628 -10.49 2.54 0.23
CA ASN A 628 -9.68 1.46 0.76
C ASN A 628 -9.33 1.72 2.24
N VAL A 629 -8.91 0.68 2.95
CA VAL A 629 -8.61 0.74 4.40
C VAL A 629 -7.62 1.84 4.76
N SER A 630 -6.63 2.11 3.90
CA SER A 630 -5.59 3.11 4.14
C SER A 630 -6.11 4.54 4.01
N ARG A 631 -6.89 4.83 2.96
CA ARG A 631 -7.54 6.13 2.76
C ARG A 631 -8.58 6.39 3.85
N PHE A 632 -9.34 5.37 4.23
CA PHE A 632 -10.27 5.47 5.35
C PHE A 632 -9.53 5.82 6.65
N ALA A 633 -8.50 5.05 7.02
CA ALA A 633 -7.74 5.29 8.24
C ALA A 633 -7.12 6.70 8.26
N ARG A 634 -6.54 7.16 7.15
CA ARG A 634 -5.98 8.52 7.03
C ARG A 634 -7.06 9.59 7.17
N LEU A 635 -8.19 9.44 6.47
CA LEU A 635 -9.30 10.38 6.52
C LEU A 635 -9.88 10.50 7.93
N TYR A 636 -10.15 9.36 8.56
CA TYR A 636 -10.70 9.29 9.91
C TYR A 636 -9.74 9.91 10.93
N ASN A 637 -8.46 9.47 10.96
CA ASN A 637 -7.47 9.96 11.90
C ASN A 637 -7.23 11.48 11.76
N TYR A 638 -7.23 11.99 10.53
CA TYR A 638 -7.14 13.42 10.26
C TYR A 638 -8.38 14.16 10.75
N ALA A 639 -9.59 13.67 10.42
CA ALA A 639 -10.85 14.35 10.73
C ALA A 639 -11.09 14.52 12.23
N VAL A 640 -10.83 13.51 13.05
CA VAL A 640 -11.06 13.57 14.50
C VAL A 640 -10.01 14.41 15.25
N GLN A 641 -8.82 14.61 14.65
CA GLN A 641 -7.77 15.50 15.19
C GLN A 641 -7.85 16.92 14.63
N ASN A 642 -8.61 17.14 13.56
CA ASN A 642 -8.72 18.44 12.94
C ASN A 642 -9.36 19.45 13.91
N ARG A 643 -8.75 20.63 14.00
CA ARG A 643 -9.22 21.77 14.82
C ARG A 643 -9.50 23.02 14.00
N THR A 644 -9.32 22.96 12.69
CA THR A 644 -9.54 24.10 11.78
C THR A 644 -10.74 23.85 10.88
N ALA A 645 -11.49 24.91 10.58
CA ALA A 645 -12.65 24.80 9.70
C ALA A 645 -12.22 24.45 8.27
N ASP A 646 -12.59 23.26 7.80
CA ASP A 646 -12.35 22.79 6.42
C ASP A 646 -13.67 22.30 5.82
N THR A 647 -14.26 23.14 4.97
CA THR A 647 -15.52 22.85 4.26
C THR A 647 -15.37 21.70 3.27
N THR A 648 -14.17 21.48 2.75
CA THR A 648 -13.87 20.39 1.83
C THR A 648 -13.89 19.07 2.59
N LEU A 649 -13.25 19.00 3.75
CA LEU A 649 -13.28 17.83 4.63
C LEU A 649 -14.71 17.42 4.98
N LEU A 650 -15.55 18.36 5.42
CA LEU A 650 -16.95 18.08 5.75
C LEU A 650 -17.75 17.57 4.54
N THR A 651 -17.50 18.14 3.36
CA THR A 651 -18.14 17.71 2.11
C THR A 651 -17.73 16.28 1.74
N VAL A 652 -16.43 15.97 1.87
CA VAL A 652 -15.88 14.64 1.60
C VAL A 652 -16.41 13.62 2.59
N LEU A 653 -16.45 13.92 3.90
CA LEU A 653 -16.97 13.02 4.93
C LEU A 653 -18.45 12.68 4.70
N ARG A 654 -19.28 13.69 4.39
CA ARG A 654 -20.69 13.46 4.05
C ARG A 654 -20.82 12.56 2.82
N ARG A 655 -20.14 12.90 1.74
CA ARG A 655 -20.18 12.15 0.47
C ARG A 655 -19.71 10.70 0.65
N MET A 656 -18.62 10.49 1.39
CA MET A 656 -18.07 9.16 1.61
C MET A 656 -18.93 8.32 2.54
N GLY A 657 -19.58 8.92 3.55
CA GLY A 657 -20.53 8.22 4.42
C GLY A 657 -21.82 7.80 3.71
N GLU A 658 -22.23 8.53 2.67
CA GLU A 658 -23.41 8.23 1.84
C GLU A 658 -23.11 7.23 0.70
N ASN A 659 -21.84 6.90 0.43
CA ASN A 659 -21.46 5.98 -0.64
C ASN A 659 -21.73 4.52 -0.22
N PRO A 660 -22.56 3.74 -0.97
CA PRO A 660 -22.81 2.34 -0.67
C PRO A 660 -21.55 1.46 -0.60
N ALA A 661 -20.49 1.82 -1.33
CA ALA A 661 -19.21 1.10 -1.29
C ALA A 661 -18.48 1.22 0.06
N ASN A 662 -18.88 2.16 0.91
CA ASN A 662 -18.27 2.43 2.23
C ASN A 662 -19.17 1.99 3.39
N GLN A 663 -20.13 1.09 3.16
CA GLN A 663 -21.10 0.68 4.18
C GLN A 663 -20.42 0.21 5.48
N ASP A 664 -19.27 -0.47 5.38
CA ASP A 664 -18.49 -0.94 6.53
C ASP A 664 -17.87 0.18 7.38
N PHE A 665 -17.80 1.41 6.83
CA PHE A 665 -17.18 2.58 7.45
C PHE A 665 -18.18 3.70 7.80
N THR A 666 -19.46 3.54 7.49
CA THR A 666 -20.46 4.62 7.56
C THR A 666 -20.53 5.27 8.96
N ASP A 667 -20.66 4.47 10.02
CA ASP A 667 -20.77 4.98 11.39
C ASP A 667 -19.53 5.76 11.83
N ASP A 668 -18.35 5.30 11.41
CA ASP A 668 -17.08 5.95 11.72
C ASP A 668 -16.88 7.24 10.94
N LEU A 669 -17.31 7.29 9.68
CA LEU A 669 -17.29 8.51 8.87
C LEU A 669 -18.28 9.55 9.41
N LEU A 670 -19.45 9.11 9.88
CA LEU A 670 -20.42 9.96 10.57
C LEU A 670 -19.85 10.49 11.88
N PHE A 671 -19.21 9.64 12.67
CA PHE A 671 -18.56 10.06 13.91
C PHE A 671 -17.40 11.04 13.64
N ALA A 672 -16.56 10.77 12.65
CA ALA A 672 -15.49 11.67 12.22
C ALA A 672 -16.04 13.04 11.80
N ARG A 673 -17.16 13.07 11.07
CA ARG A 673 -17.87 14.30 10.73
C ARG A 673 -18.38 15.01 11.98
N SER A 674 -18.96 14.28 12.94
CA SER A 674 -19.41 14.86 14.20
C SER A 674 -18.26 15.50 14.98
N ALA A 675 -17.14 14.81 15.14
CA ALA A 675 -15.94 15.33 15.80
C ALA A 675 -15.40 16.59 15.10
N THR A 676 -15.30 16.58 13.77
CA THR A 676 -14.91 17.78 13.02
C THR A 676 -15.89 18.94 13.25
N GLN A 677 -17.20 18.69 13.22
CA GLN A 677 -18.21 19.74 13.45
C GLN A 677 -18.13 20.30 14.88
N TYR A 678 -17.89 19.45 15.88
CA TYR A 678 -17.76 19.87 17.26
C TYR A 678 -16.58 20.83 17.46
N TYR A 679 -15.40 20.44 16.98
CA TYR A 679 -14.17 21.23 17.16
C TYR A 679 -14.05 22.44 16.23
N THR A 680 -14.89 22.55 15.18
CA THR A 680 -14.85 23.68 14.22
C THR A 680 -16.02 24.66 14.36
N GLY A 681 -16.91 24.47 15.35
CA GLY A 681 -17.90 25.47 15.78
C GLY A 681 -19.37 25.10 15.56
N ASN A 682 -19.69 24.00 14.88
CA ASN A 682 -21.06 23.54 14.63
C ASN A 682 -21.50 22.46 15.63
N LYS A 683 -21.47 22.81 16.92
CA LYS A 683 -21.68 21.87 18.03
C LYS A 683 -23.07 21.22 18.03
N ARG A 684 -24.10 21.93 17.52
CA ARG A 684 -25.46 21.38 17.36
C ARG A 684 -25.46 20.12 16.50
N VAL A 685 -24.89 20.24 15.31
CA VAL A 685 -24.83 19.16 14.31
C VAL A 685 -24.01 17.99 14.87
N ALA A 686 -22.97 18.27 15.65
CA ALA A 686 -22.21 17.22 16.31
C ALA A 686 -23.07 16.40 17.28
N PHE A 687 -23.86 17.06 18.14
CA PHE A 687 -24.78 16.40 19.06
C PHE A 687 -25.88 15.62 18.34
N GLU A 688 -26.46 16.19 17.29
CA GLU A 688 -27.49 15.52 16.48
C GLU A 688 -26.95 14.22 15.85
N ILE A 689 -25.72 14.26 15.30
CA ILE A 689 -25.08 13.08 14.71
C ILE A 689 -24.72 12.04 15.78
N THR A 690 -24.16 12.42 16.92
CA THR A 690 -23.83 11.44 17.97
C THR A 690 -25.08 10.82 18.58
N GLU A 691 -26.16 11.57 18.74
CA GLU A 691 -27.44 11.04 19.22
C GLU A 691 -28.08 10.10 18.20
N GLN A 692 -27.98 10.42 16.90
CA GLN A 692 -28.39 9.50 15.84
C GLN A 692 -27.58 8.19 15.90
N LEU A 693 -26.25 8.29 15.93
CA LEU A 693 -25.37 7.12 16.04
C LEU A 693 -25.67 6.29 17.29
N ALA A 694 -26.00 6.95 18.40
CA ALA A 694 -26.34 6.27 19.65
C ALA A 694 -27.65 5.48 19.56
N ARG A 695 -28.65 5.99 18.84
CA ARG A 695 -29.94 5.32 18.63
C ARG A 695 -29.85 4.19 17.61
N ASP A 696 -29.09 4.41 16.53
CA ASP A 696 -29.05 3.49 15.39
C ASP A 696 -28.12 2.29 15.65
N ASN A 697 -27.08 2.45 16.48
CA ASN A 697 -26.09 1.41 16.77
C ASN A 697 -26.23 0.85 18.20
N GLN A 698 -26.85 -0.32 18.34
CA GLN A 698 -27.05 -0.96 19.64
C GLN A 698 -25.76 -1.42 20.35
N GLN A 699 -24.67 -1.69 19.60
CA GLN A 699 -23.41 -2.15 20.18
C GLN A 699 -22.57 -0.99 20.71
N ASN A 700 -22.49 0.10 19.93
CA ASN A 700 -21.63 1.26 20.23
C ASN A 700 -22.40 2.46 20.77
N GLY A 701 -23.71 2.35 21.00
CA GLY A 701 -24.53 3.48 21.44
C GLY A 701 -24.05 4.09 22.75
N ALA A 702 -23.59 3.25 23.69
CA ALA A 702 -23.03 3.71 24.95
C ALA A 702 -21.77 4.59 24.77
N PHE A 703 -20.92 4.25 23.78
CA PHE A 703 -19.73 5.05 23.46
C PHE A 703 -20.10 6.45 22.96
N TYR A 704 -21.11 6.58 22.11
CA TYR A 704 -21.56 7.88 21.60
C TYR A 704 -22.28 8.72 22.68
N HIS A 705 -23.05 8.09 23.57
CA HIS A 705 -23.62 8.77 24.74
C HIS A 705 -22.54 9.30 25.70
N PHE A 706 -21.49 8.50 25.94
CA PHE A 706 -20.36 8.90 26.76
C PHE A 706 -19.66 10.15 26.22
N ILE A 707 -19.33 10.15 24.92
CA ILE A 707 -18.69 11.30 24.26
C ILE A 707 -19.60 12.53 24.28
N SER A 708 -20.87 12.35 23.94
CA SER A 708 -21.86 13.44 23.98
C SER A 708 -21.97 14.04 25.37
N GLY A 709 -21.98 13.20 26.41
CA GLY A 709 -21.96 13.63 27.81
C GLY A 709 -20.75 14.49 28.15
N LEU A 710 -19.54 14.05 27.80
CA LEU A 710 -18.31 14.81 28.06
C LEU A 710 -18.25 16.12 27.27
N TRP A 711 -18.63 16.12 25.98
CA TRP A 711 -18.73 17.35 25.19
C TRP A 711 -19.78 18.32 25.77
N MET A 712 -20.91 17.82 26.26
CA MET A 712 -21.89 18.65 26.95
C MET A 712 -21.33 19.24 28.25
N MET A 713 -20.55 18.48 29.03
CA MET A 713 -19.85 19.02 30.22
C MET A 713 -18.85 20.12 29.83
N GLU A 714 -18.09 19.95 28.74
CA GLU A 714 -17.16 20.96 28.22
C GLU A 714 -17.90 22.25 27.83
N GLN A 715 -19.13 22.14 27.31
CA GLN A 715 -19.99 23.29 27.00
C GLN A 715 -20.73 23.87 28.22
N GLY A 716 -20.49 23.35 29.43
CA GLY A 716 -21.19 23.77 30.65
C GLY A 716 -22.63 23.27 30.77
N LEU A 717 -23.08 22.38 29.88
CA LEU A 717 -24.41 21.77 29.85
C LEU A 717 -24.51 20.58 30.83
N ASN A 718 -24.09 20.79 32.08
CA ASN A 718 -23.89 19.72 33.06
C ASN A 718 -25.16 18.86 33.28
N ARG A 719 -26.35 19.47 33.31
CA ARG A 719 -27.57 18.70 33.55
C ARG A 719 -27.93 17.77 32.37
N LYS A 720 -27.80 18.27 31.15
CA LYS A 720 -28.05 17.48 29.92
C LYS A 720 -26.96 16.43 29.72
N ALA A 721 -25.72 16.75 30.06
CA ALA A 721 -24.63 15.79 30.11
C ALA A 721 -24.97 14.60 31.03
N ALA A 722 -25.51 14.86 32.22
CA ALA A 722 -25.95 13.81 33.12
C ALA A 722 -27.07 12.93 32.51
N ASP A 723 -28.01 13.51 31.76
CA ASP A 723 -29.07 12.75 31.09
C ASP A 723 -28.52 11.84 29.98
N MET A 724 -27.49 12.30 29.26
CA MET A 724 -26.82 11.48 28.23
C MET A 724 -26.01 10.35 28.87
N LEU A 725 -25.25 10.66 29.93
CA LEU A 725 -24.45 9.66 30.65
C LEU A 725 -25.32 8.63 31.37
N ALA A 726 -26.55 8.99 31.77
CA ALA A 726 -27.53 8.10 32.38
C ALA A 726 -27.97 6.95 31.48
N GLN A 727 -27.78 7.07 30.16
CA GLN A 727 -28.10 5.99 29.21
C GLN A 727 -27.14 4.80 29.33
N ASN A 728 -25.99 5.00 29.98
CA ASN A 728 -24.95 4.00 30.15
C ASN A 728 -25.01 3.38 31.55
N ALA A 729 -24.69 2.09 31.63
CA ALA A 729 -24.67 1.35 32.88
C ALA A 729 -23.26 1.13 33.47
N ASP A 730 -22.20 1.56 32.78
CA ASP A 730 -20.83 1.38 33.25
C ASP A 730 -20.44 2.39 34.34
N THR A 731 -19.53 1.97 35.22
CA THR A 731 -19.10 2.74 36.40
C THR A 731 -18.47 4.09 36.03
N LEU A 732 -17.78 4.18 34.88
CA LEU A 732 -17.12 5.41 34.46
C LEU A 732 -18.15 6.47 34.00
N SER A 733 -19.14 6.05 33.22
CA SER A 733 -20.28 6.90 32.86
C SER A 733 -21.05 7.37 34.09
N MET A 734 -21.29 6.48 35.06
CA MET A 734 -21.93 6.83 36.33
C MET A 734 -21.13 7.85 37.16
N TYR A 735 -19.80 7.73 37.18
CA TYR A 735 -18.92 8.72 37.81
C TYR A 735 -19.08 10.10 37.18
N TYR A 736 -18.98 10.19 35.85
CA TYR A 736 -19.15 11.47 35.15
C TYR A 736 -20.58 12.01 35.28
N GLN A 737 -21.59 11.13 35.32
CA GLN A 737 -22.97 11.51 35.59
C GLN A 737 -23.12 12.14 36.98
N ALA A 738 -22.52 11.52 38.01
CA ALA A 738 -22.52 12.03 39.37
C ALA A 738 -21.85 13.41 39.44
N LEU A 739 -20.70 13.56 38.78
CA LEU A 739 -19.97 14.82 38.70
C LEU A 739 -20.76 15.91 37.97
N ALA A 740 -21.41 15.57 36.86
CA ALA A 740 -22.26 16.48 36.11
C ALA A 740 -23.49 16.95 36.92
N LEU A 741 -24.15 16.05 37.66
CA LEU A 741 -25.26 16.40 38.57
C LEU A 741 -24.80 17.27 39.75
N THR A 742 -23.63 16.98 40.32
CA THR A 742 -23.03 17.82 41.37
C THR A 742 -22.78 19.24 40.84
N LYS A 743 -22.24 19.37 39.63
CA LYS A 743 -22.00 20.67 38.98
C LYS A 743 -23.26 21.40 38.55
N SER A 744 -24.36 20.70 38.25
CA SER A 744 -25.65 21.33 37.95
C SER A 744 -26.39 21.84 39.18
N GLY A 745 -25.91 21.52 40.39
CA GLY A 745 -26.57 21.89 41.65
C GLY A 745 -27.64 20.90 42.09
N ASP A 746 -27.59 19.63 41.66
CA ASP A 746 -28.51 18.56 42.03
C ASP A 746 -27.86 17.48 42.93
N PRO A 747 -27.30 17.83 44.11
CA PRO A 747 -26.47 16.93 44.92
C PRO A 747 -27.24 15.72 45.46
N LEU A 748 -28.57 15.79 45.58
CA LEU A 748 -29.42 14.67 46.00
C LEU A 748 -29.53 13.59 44.92
N MET A 749 -29.62 13.97 43.65
CA MET A 749 -29.64 13.02 42.53
C MET A 749 -28.24 12.40 42.30
N ALA A 750 -27.17 13.17 42.57
CA ALA A 750 -25.80 12.70 42.41
C ALA A 750 -25.39 11.63 43.44
N ARG A 751 -25.99 11.63 44.63
CA ARG A 751 -25.54 10.82 45.78
C ARG A 751 -25.47 9.31 45.53
N PRO A 752 -26.53 8.62 45.07
CA PRO A 752 -26.45 7.17 44.82
C PRO A 752 -25.41 6.82 43.75
N LEU A 753 -25.20 7.70 42.76
CA LEU A 753 -24.21 7.49 41.70
C LEU A 753 -22.78 7.61 42.22
N TRP A 754 -22.52 8.59 43.09
CA TRP A 754 -21.24 8.71 43.81
C TRP A 754 -20.95 7.46 44.64
N GLU A 755 -21.95 6.91 45.35
CA GLU A 755 -21.79 5.70 46.17
C GLU A 755 -21.47 4.46 45.32
N ILE A 756 -22.05 4.34 44.12
CA ILE A 756 -21.75 3.24 43.19
C ILE A 756 -20.35 3.41 42.59
N ALA A 757 -20.02 4.59 42.06
CA ALA A 757 -18.72 4.87 41.46
C ALA A 757 -17.55 4.70 42.45
N ALA A 758 -17.77 5.01 43.73
CA ALA A 758 -16.82 4.87 44.83
C ALA A 758 -16.44 3.42 45.19
N GLN A 759 -17.16 2.42 44.70
CA GLN A 759 -16.89 1.02 45.08
C GLN A 759 -15.52 0.55 44.58
N ASN A 760 -15.13 0.96 43.37
CA ASN A 760 -13.93 0.46 42.70
C ASN A 760 -12.78 1.47 42.59
N ASP A 761 -12.99 2.73 42.98
CA ASP A 761 -11.97 3.79 42.93
C ASP A 761 -11.84 4.51 44.30
N PRO A 762 -10.70 4.37 44.99
CA PRO A 762 -10.45 5.02 46.28
C PRO A 762 -10.46 6.56 46.22
N GLY A 763 -10.05 7.15 45.10
CA GLY A 763 -10.08 8.60 44.91
C GLY A 763 -11.50 9.11 44.80
N VAL A 764 -12.32 8.44 43.99
CA VAL A 764 -13.78 8.72 43.87
C VAL A 764 -14.48 8.53 45.21
N ARG A 765 -14.14 7.48 45.96
CA ARG A 765 -14.67 7.26 47.31
C ARG A 765 -14.34 8.40 48.26
N SER A 766 -13.09 8.86 48.25
CA SER A 766 -12.65 9.98 49.08
C SER A 766 -13.42 11.25 48.76
N LEU A 767 -13.61 11.57 47.47
CA LEU A 767 -14.40 12.73 47.04
C LEU A 767 -15.86 12.64 47.49
N ALA A 768 -16.49 11.47 47.34
CA ALA A 768 -17.87 11.24 47.76
C ALA A 768 -18.05 11.37 49.28
N GLU A 769 -17.16 10.77 50.07
CA GLU A 769 -17.21 10.83 51.53
C GLU A 769 -17.08 12.26 52.05
N VAL A 770 -16.21 13.06 51.43
CA VAL A 770 -16.02 14.45 51.82
C VAL A 770 -17.21 15.32 51.38
N LEU A 771 -17.73 15.16 50.16
CA LEU A 771 -18.88 15.92 49.66
C LEU A 771 -20.15 15.74 50.51
N TYR A 772 -20.33 14.55 51.11
CA TYR A 772 -21.49 14.23 51.95
C TYR A 772 -21.18 14.20 53.46
N GLY A 773 -20.08 14.83 53.89
CA GLY A 773 -19.75 15.05 55.30
C GLY A 773 -19.42 13.80 56.12
N ARG A 774 -19.10 12.67 55.46
CA ARG A 774 -18.65 11.42 56.12
C ARG A 774 -17.17 11.47 56.51
N LYS A 775 -16.40 12.34 55.85
CA LYS A 775 -14.96 12.54 56.07
C LYS A 775 -14.64 14.04 56.01
N GLN A 776 -13.72 14.52 56.84
CA GLN A 776 -13.22 15.90 56.67
C GLN A 776 -12.23 16.02 55.50
N PRO A 777 -12.31 17.10 54.70
CA PRO A 777 -11.40 17.33 53.58
C PRO A 777 -9.96 17.46 54.04
N SER A 778 -9.08 16.64 53.47
CA SER A 778 -7.66 16.52 53.85
C SER A 778 -6.72 17.06 52.77
N SER A 779 -6.96 16.72 51.51
CA SER A 779 -6.19 17.22 50.37
C SER A 779 -6.74 18.55 49.86
N ASP A 780 -5.91 19.35 49.18
CA ASP A 780 -6.38 20.63 48.64
C ASP A 780 -7.41 20.46 47.52
N LEU A 781 -7.35 19.36 46.76
CA LEU A 781 -8.40 18.99 45.80
C LEU A 781 -9.73 18.70 46.50
N GLU A 782 -9.72 17.93 47.60
CA GLU A 782 -10.93 17.66 48.41
C GLU A 782 -11.49 18.97 48.97
N LYS A 783 -10.65 19.84 49.54
CA LYS A 783 -11.06 21.16 50.05
C LYS A 783 -11.67 22.02 48.96
N ALA A 784 -11.03 22.09 47.79
CA ALA A 784 -11.52 22.86 46.65
C ALA A 784 -12.86 22.33 46.14
N PHE A 785 -12.99 21.02 46.01
CA PHE A 785 -14.21 20.36 45.54
C PHE A 785 -15.39 20.63 46.48
N VAL A 786 -15.17 20.54 47.79
CA VAL A 786 -16.16 20.89 48.82
C VAL A 786 -16.57 22.35 48.77
N LEU A 787 -15.59 23.27 48.74
CA LEU A 787 -15.87 24.71 48.72
C LEU A 787 -16.71 25.14 47.51
N LEU A 788 -16.57 24.43 46.38
CA LEU A 788 -17.29 24.75 45.16
C LEU A 788 -18.69 24.09 45.10
N TYR A 789 -18.85 22.88 45.65
CA TYR A 789 -20.03 22.06 45.36
C TYR A 789 -20.77 21.49 46.57
N ASP A 790 -20.27 21.62 47.81
CA ASP A 790 -21.00 21.18 49.00
C ASP A 790 -22.15 22.16 49.32
N PRO A 791 -23.42 21.73 49.20
CA PRO A 791 -24.59 22.59 49.48
C PRO A 791 -24.74 22.94 50.97
N LEU A 792 -24.06 22.25 51.89
CA LEU A 792 -24.19 22.43 53.33
C LEU A 792 -23.21 23.47 53.91
N ILE A 793 -22.19 23.86 53.14
CA ILE A 793 -21.16 24.82 53.56
C ILE A 793 -21.53 26.27 53.23
N ASP A 794 -22.81 26.60 53.06
CA ASP A 794 -23.25 27.92 52.59
C ASP A 794 -23.10 29.10 53.61
N GLN A 795 -22.39 28.87 54.72
CA GLN A 795 -22.03 29.92 55.69
C GLN A 795 -20.63 30.46 55.42
N ALA A 796 -20.51 31.80 55.30
CA ALA A 796 -19.27 32.48 54.95
C ALA A 796 -18.09 32.23 55.92
N GLY A 797 -18.37 31.89 57.19
CA GLY A 797 -17.34 31.59 58.19
C GLY A 797 -16.60 30.27 57.92
N PRO A 798 -17.28 29.12 57.95
CA PRO A 798 -16.69 27.81 57.63
C PRO A 798 -15.98 27.76 56.27
N GLN A 799 -16.54 28.42 55.24
CA GLN A 799 -15.91 28.53 53.91
C GLN A 799 -14.52 29.17 53.99
N ARG A 800 -14.40 30.30 54.71
CA ARG A 800 -13.13 31.03 54.82
C ARG A 800 -12.08 30.25 55.58
N THR A 801 -12.46 29.57 56.67
CA THR A 801 -11.51 28.73 57.42
C THR A 801 -10.96 27.61 56.56
N LEU A 802 -11.83 26.94 55.80
CA LEU A 802 -11.42 25.85 54.92
C LEU A 802 -10.54 26.35 53.77
N TYR A 803 -10.89 27.47 53.14
CA TYR A 803 -10.10 28.10 52.08
C TYR A 803 -8.69 28.50 52.55
N GLN A 804 -8.58 29.11 53.74
CA GLN A 804 -7.29 29.52 54.30
C GLN A 804 -6.36 28.32 54.56
N SER A 805 -6.92 27.14 54.82
CA SER A 805 -6.16 25.91 55.06
C SER A 805 -5.58 25.26 53.79
N MET A 806 -5.95 25.73 52.59
CA MET A 806 -5.39 25.25 51.33
C MET A 806 -3.94 25.72 51.15
N ARG A 807 -3.11 24.99 50.41
CA ARG A 807 -1.70 25.34 50.12
C ARG A 807 -1.43 25.49 48.62
N ASP A 808 -2.13 24.76 47.77
CA ASP A 808 -2.01 24.87 46.31
C ASP A 808 -2.59 26.22 45.83
N ASP A 809 -1.72 27.08 45.31
CA ASP A 809 -2.09 28.42 44.83
C ASP A 809 -3.00 28.39 43.59
N ASN A 810 -2.89 27.37 42.72
CA ASN A 810 -3.76 27.24 41.55
C ASN A 810 -5.18 26.92 42.00
N LEU A 811 -5.34 25.89 42.86
CA LEU A 811 -6.65 25.50 43.37
C LEU A 811 -7.27 26.62 44.22
N LYS A 812 -6.48 27.31 45.05
CA LYS A 812 -6.94 28.51 45.77
C LYS A 812 -7.50 29.56 44.81
N THR A 813 -6.73 29.89 43.78
CA THR A 813 -7.12 30.91 42.80
C THR A 813 -8.40 30.52 42.07
N ILE A 814 -8.54 29.25 41.68
CA ILE A 814 -9.76 28.73 41.04
C ILE A 814 -10.97 28.88 41.98
N VAL A 815 -10.84 28.47 43.25
CA VAL A 815 -11.91 28.55 44.24
C VAL A 815 -12.33 30.00 44.49
N ALA A 816 -11.39 30.89 44.80
CA ALA A 816 -11.68 32.29 45.08
C ALA A 816 -12.28 33.02 43.87
N SER A 817 -11.78 32.76 42.66
CA SER A 817 -12.33 33.33 41.42
C SER A 817 -13.77 32.87 41.18
N THR A 818 -14.02 31.56 41.35
CA THR A 818 -15.37 30.99 41.15
C THR A 818 -16.36 31.51 42.19
N LEU A 819 -15.95 31.61 43.46
CA LEU A 819 -16.79 32.19 44.52
C LEU A 819 -17.05 33.67 44.28
N ALA A 820 -16.04 34.45 43.87
CA ALA A 820 -16.23 35.85 43.50
C ALA A 820 -17.29 36.00 42.39
N SER A 821 -17.17 35.22 41.30
CA SER A 821 -18.17 35.19 40.22
C SER A 821 -19.58 34.82 40.72
N ARG A 822 -19.70 33.79 41.57
CA ARG A 822 -20.99 33.36 42.15
C ARG A 822 -21.65 34.48 42.96
N TYR A 823 -20.91 35.15 43.84
CA TYR A 823 -21.44 36.26 44.64
C TYR A 823 -21.78 37.51 43.81
N LEU A 824 -21.13 37.71 42.66
CA LEU A 824 -21.51 38.77 41.71
C LEU A 824 -22.88 38.49 41.07
N VAL A 825 -23.17 37.24 40.69
CA VAL A 825 -24.48 36.83 40.17
C VAL A 825 -25.58 37.06 41.22
N LEU A 826 -25.28 36.80 42.50
CA LEU A 826 -26.18 37.08 43.63
C LEU A 826 -26.29 38.58 43.99
N LYS A 827 -25.67 39.47 43.21
CA LYS A 827 -25.64 40.94 43.43
C LYS A 827 -24.98 41.36 44.75
N GLN A 828 -24.10 40.53 45.32
CA GLN A 828 -23.36 40.81 46.56
C GLN A 828 -21.92 41.26 46.29
N VAL A 829 -21.78 42.43 45.67
CA VAL A 829 -20.48 42.97 45.20
C VAL A 829 -19.40 43.04 46.31
N PRO A 830 -19.68 43.48 47.56
CA PRO A 830 -18.65 43.54 48.61
C PRO A 830 -18.11 42.16 49.00
N VAL A 831 -18.97 41.14 49.02
CA VAL A 831 -18.57 39.76 49.35
C VAL A 831 -17.71 39.18 48.22
N ALA A 832 -18.10 39.42 46.97
CA ALA A 832 -17.31 39.02 45.81
C ALA A 832 -15.93 39.67 45.79
N GLN A 833 -15.85 40.97 46.06
CA GLN A 833 -14.57 41.68 46.18
C GLN A 833 -13.68 41.06 47.26
N SER A 834 -14.25 40.75 48.43
CA SER A 834 -13.49 40.14 49.52
C SER A 834 -12.94 38.75 49.17
N TRP A 835 -13.62 37.97 48.33
CA TRP A 835 -13.09 36.70 47.82
C TRP A 835 -11.96 36.92 46.81
N TYR A 836 -12.14 37.88 45.89
CA TYR A 836 -11.12 38.19 44.88
C TYR A 836 -9.81 38.70 45.52
N GLU A 837 -9.88 39.54 46.54
CA GLU A 837 -8.70 40.07 47.26
C GLU A 837 -7.89 39.01 48.01
N GLN A 838 -8.47 37.82 48.24
CA GLN A 838 -7.79 36.68 48.86
C GLN A 838 -7.02 35.80 47.86
N ILE A 839 -7.04 36.14 46.57
CA ILE A 839 -6.26 35.45 45.55
C ILE A 839 -4.77 35.76 45.75
N PRO A 840 -3.87 34.75 45.79
CA PRO A 840 -2.44 34.95 45.92
C PRO A 840 -1.86 35.84 44.80
N GLN A 841 -1.26 36.98 45.15
CA GLN A 841 -0.78 37.97 44.16
C GLN A 841 0.56 37.60 43.49
N GLU A 842 1.42 36.83 44.16
CA GLU A 842 2.77 36.46 43.68
C GLU A 842 2.87 35.00 43.19
N ALA A 843 1.73 34.30 43.08
CA ALA A 843 1.73 32.89 42.72
C ALA A 843 2.00 32.65 41.23
N LYS A 844 2.76 31.58 40.93
CA LYS A 844 2.96 31.11 39.56
C LYS A 844 1.76 30.26 39.13
N LEU A 845 0.77 30.92 38.55
CA LEU A 845 -0.48 30.28 38.12
C LEU A 845 -0.32 29.48 36.83
N ASN A 846 -1.00 28.34 36.77
CA ASN A 846 -1.24 27.60 35.54
C ASN A 846 -2.24 28.37 34.66
N ALA A 847 -2.33 27.98 33.38
CA ALA A 847 -3.13 28.72 32.40
C ALA A 847 -4.63 28.76 32.75
N TYR A 848 -5.15 27.72 33.41
CA TYR A 848 -6.55 27.66 33.83
C TYR A 848 -6.83 28.62 34.99
N ALA A 849 -6.04 28.55 36.07
CA ALA A 849 -6.17 29.39 37.25
C ALA A 849 -5.98 30.88 36.91
N GLY A 850 -4.99 31.20 36.06
CA GLY A 850 -4.79 32.56 35.56
C GLY A 850 -5.99 33.08 34.76
N SER A 851 -6.57 32.25 33.89
CA SER A 851 -7.74 32.63 33.10
C SER A 851 -8.99 32.85 33.96
N ALA A 852 -9.21 31.99 34.96
CA ALA A 852 -10.31 32.13 35.93
C ALA A 852 -10.19 33.45 36.72
N MET A 853 -9.00 33.77 37.20
CA MET A 853 -8.70 35.03 37.89
C MET A 853 -8.98 36.24 37.01
N THR A 854 -8.47 36.24 35.76
CA THR A 854 -8.69 37.34 34.81
C THR A 854 -10.19 37.55 34.55
N VAL A 855 -10.97 36.50 34.32
CA VAL A 855 -12.42 36.65 34.07
C VAL A 855 -13.15 37.18 35.31
N ALA A 856 -12.89 36.62 36.50
CA ALA A 856 -13.51 37.09 37.74
C ALA A 856 -13.19 38.56 38.04
N TYR A 857 -11.98 38.99 37.73
CA TYR A 857 -11.56 40.39 37.83
C TYR A 857 -12.36 41.33 36.92
N LEU A 858 -12.53 40.96 35.64
CA LEU A 858 -13.30 41.76 34.68
C LEU A 858 -14.78 41.85 35.09
N GLN A 859 -15.36 40.74 35.58
CA GLN A 859 -16.72 40.72 36.12
C GLN A 859 -16.87 41.66 37.33
N LEU A 860 -15.90 41.63 38.25
CA LEU A 860 -15.90 42.50 39.43
C LEU A 860 -15.82 43.98 39.04
N ARG A 861 -15.00 44.33 38.05
CA ARG A 861 -14.90 45.71 37.52
C ARG A 861 -16.21 46.19 36.90
N ASN A 862 -16.85 45.36 36.08
CA ASN A 862 -18.17 45.68 35.54
C ASN A 862 -19.20 45.93 36.64
N ALA A 863 -19.23 45.10 37.69
CA ALA A 863 -20.14 45.28 38.82
C ALA A 863 -19.88 46.57 39.62
N LYS A 864 -18.66 47.11 39.57
CA LYS A 864 -18.27 48.42 40.14
C LYS A 864 -18.50 49.61 39.20
N GLY A 865 -19.01 49.37 37.98
CA GLY A 865 -19.19 50.41 36.96
C GLY A 865 -17.89 50.85 36.26
N GLN A 866 -16.79 50.11 36.41
CA GLN A 866 -15.46 50.44 35.88
C GLN A 866 -15.25 49.94 34.44
N TYR A 867 -16.17 50.28 33.52
CA TYR A 867 -16.24 49.68 32.18
C TYR A 867 -15.03 49.98 31.28
N ASP A 868 -14.49 51.20 31.31
CA ASP A 868 -13.29 51.58 30.54
C ASP A 868 -12.08 50.71 30.88
N GLN A 869 -11.96 50.44 32.17
CA GLN A 869 -10.92 49.63 32.77
C GLN A 869 -11.08 48.15 32.42
N THR A 870 -12.32 47.64 32.37
CA THR A 870 -12.62 46.29 31.86
C THR A 870 -12.19 46.14 30.41
N ILE A 871 -12.52 47.10 29.54
CA ILE A 871 -12.17 47.07 28.11
C ILE A 871 -10.64 47.14 27.91
N ALA A 872 -9.94 47.96 28.69
CA ALA A 872 -8.49 48.08 28.61
C ALA A 872 -7.77 46.79 29.05
N ASP A 873 -8.20 46.18 30.15
CA ASP A 873 -7.54 45.00 30.73
C ASP A 873 -7.92 43.69 30.02
N ALA A 874 -8.97 43.70 29.18
CA ALA A 874 -9.39 42.56 28.35
C ALA A 874 -8.32 42.06 27.34
N ARG A 875 -7.24 42.83 27.15
CA ARG A 875 -6.06 42.45 26.36
C ARG A 875 -5.32 41.23 26.92
N GLN A 876 -5.51 40.91 28.19
CA GLN A 876 -4.94 39.70 28.80
C GLN A 876 -5.44 38.43 28.10
N SER A 877 -4.52 37.54 27.74
CA SER A 877 -4.86 36.26 27.10
C SER A 877 -5.48 35.30 28.11
N VAL A 878 -6.53 34.60 27.69
CA VAL A 878 -7.13 33.48 28.43
C VAL A 878 -7.09 32.24 27.56
N ILE A 879 -7.15 31.06 28.17
CA ILE A 879 -7.30 29.80 27.42
C ILE A 879 -8.66 29.74 26.71
N ALA A 880 -8.77 28.90 25.68
CA ALA A 880 -9.97 28.77 24.85
C ALA A 880 -11.26 28.55 25.66
N ALA A 881 -11.21 27.78 26.75
CA ALA A 881 -12.35 27.51 27.63
C ALA A 881 -12.96 28.77 28.28
N PHE A 882 -12.17 29.83 28.50
CA PHE A 882 -12.62 31.08 29.10
C PHE A 882 -12.86 32.20 28.08
N GLN A 883 -12.58 31.98 26.81
CA GLN A 883 -12.61 33.03 25.80
C GLN A 883 -14.03 33.54 25.54
N ALA A 884 -15.02 32.65 25.43
CA ALA A 884 -16.43 33.03 25.28
C ALA A 884 -16.94 33.84 26.49
N GLU A 885 -16.59 33.42 27.70
CA GLU A 885 -16.98 34.09 28.93
C GLU A 885 -16.30 35.46 29.08
N LYS A 886 -15.01 35.58 28.74
CA LYS A 886 -14.33 36.87 28.68
C LYS A 886 -15.02 37.82 27.70
N GLU A 887 -15.30 37.34 26.49
CA GLU A 887 -15.98 38.14 25.45
C GLU A 887 -17.37 38.60 25.90
N ARG A 888 -18.13 37.74 26.60
CA ARG A 888 -19.41 38.09 27.23
C ARG A 888 -19.26 39.26 28.21
N VAL A 889 -18.30 39.18 29.10
CA VAL A 889 -18.06 40.21 30.14
C VAL A 889 -17.65 41.53 29.49
N VAL A 890 -16.81 41.50 28.45
CA VAL A 890 -16.42 42.71 27.73
C VAL A 890 -17.57 43.28 26.90
N ALA A 891 -18.41 42.43 26.30
CA ALA A 891 -19.63 42.86 25.61
C ALA A 891 -20.58 43.64 26.54
N GLN A 892 -20.77 43.16 27.78
CA GLN A 892 -21.55 43.84 28.81
C GLN A 892 -20.98 45.22 29.17
N ALA A 893 -19.65 45.38 29.16
CA ALA A 893 -19.01 46.67 29.39
C ALA A 893 -19.30 47.66 28.24
N TYR A 894 -19.23 47.20 26.98
CA TYR A 894 -19.59 48.00 25.81
C TYR A 894 -21.08 48.36 25.77
N GLU A 895 -21.93 47.43 26.17
CA GLU A 895 -23.38 47.63 26.31
C GLU A 895 -23.69 48.72 27.33
N ALA A 896 -23.10 48.66 28.54
CA ALA A 896 -23.24 49.69 29.55
C ALA A 896 -22.73 51.07 29.11
N LYS A 897 -21.72 51.09 28.22
CA LYS A 897 -21.19 52.30 27.59
C LYS A 897 -21.99 52.81 26.38
N LYS A 898 -23.13 52.17 26.05
CA LYS A 898 -23.98 52.50 24.89
C LYS A 898 -23.22 52.41 23.56
N GLN A 899 -22.35 51.40 23.42
CA GLN A 899 -21.60 51.09 22.20
C GLN A 899 -22.09 49.76 21.59
N PRO A 900 -23.31 49.72 21.00
CA PRO A 900 -23.97 48.47 20.64
C PRO A 900 -23.28 47.69 19.51
N ALA A 901 -22.54 48.36 18.60
CA ALA A 901 -21.83 47.67 17.53
C ALA A 901 -20.72 46.75 18.07
N GLU A 902 -19.94 47.23 19.03
CA GLU A 902 -18.86 46.46 19.65
C GLU A 902 -19.41 45.35 20.57
N ALA A 903 -20.44 45.67 21.34
CA ALA A 903 -21.13 44.67 22.18
C ALA A 903 -21.68 43.52 21.32
N ARG A 904 -22.38 43.84 20.22
CA ARG A 904 -22.92 42.83 19.28
C ARG A 904 -21.82 41.94 18.70
N ARG A 905 -20.72 42.53 18.23
CA ARG A 905 -19.60 41.78 17.65
C ARG A 905 -19.01 40.76 18.64
N LEU A 906 -18.85 41.16 19.90
CA LEU A 906 -18.32 40.29 20.95
C LEU A 906 -19.33 39.22 21.37
N TYR A 907 -20.62 39.55 21.52
CA TYR A 907 -21.66 38.55 21.78
C TYR A 907 -21.75 37.51 20.67
N GLU A 908 -21.68 37.91 19.39
CA GLU A 908 -21.68 36.98 18.26
C GLU A 908 -20.44 36.09 18.23
N SER A 909 -19.28 36.62 18.60
CA SER A 909 -18.04 35.84 18.73
C SER A 909 -18.13 34.83 19.87
N ALA A 910 -18.63 35.24 21.03
CA ALA A 910 -18.81 34.38 22.18
C ALA A 910 -19.81 33.26 21.88
N LEU A 911 -20.94 33.58 21.23
CA LEU A 911 -21.97 32.60 20.86
C LEU A 911 -21.45 31.55 19.86
N ARG A 912 -20.56 31.91 18.94
CA ARG A 912 -19.91 30.90 18.07
C ARG A 912 -19.05 29.91 18.87
N GLN A 913 -18.46 30.35 19.98
CA GLN A 913 -17.60 29.53 20.81
C GLN A 913 -18.40 28.71 21.83
N ALA A 914 -19.46 29.25 22.42
CA ALA A 914 -20.28 28.58 23.44
C ALA A 914 -21.78 28.80 23.17
N PRO A 915 -22.35 28.24 22.07
CA PRO A 915 -23.69 28.58 21.58
C PRO A 915 -24.82 28.17 22.52
N PHE A 916 -24.55 27.28 23.49
CA PHE A 916 -25.56 26.72 24.39
C PHE A 916 -25.36 27.11 25.85
N GLN A 917 -24.35 27.93 26.17
CA GLN A 917 -24.13 28.34 27.55
C GLN A 917 -25.22 29.34 27.95
N ALA A 918 -26.09 28.93 28.87
CA ALA A 918 -27.33 29.64 29.15
C ALA A 918 -27.15 31.10 29.56
N GLU A 919 -26.13 31.41 30.38
CA GLU A 919 -25.85 32.79 30.82
C GLU A 919 -25.42 33.70 29.66
N LEU A 920 -24.59 33.18 28.75
CA LEU A 920 -24.16 33.88 27.56
C LEU A 920 -25.32 34.11 26.59
N VAL A 921 -26.12 33.08 26.33
CA VAL A 921 -27.30 33.19 25.46
C VAL A 921 -28.31 34.18 26.03
N ALA A 922 -28.59 34.11 27.34
CA ALA A 922 -29.48 35.05 28.00
C ALA A 922 -28.98 36.49 27.93
N ALA A 923 -27.67 36.72 28.11
CA ALA A 923 -27.08 38.05 27.99
C ALA A 923 -27.15 38.60 26.56
N ALA A 924 -26.73 37.80 25.57
CA ALA A 924 -26.72 38.20 24.16
C ALA A 924 -28.14 38.44 23.62
N ALA A 925 -29.09 37.54 23.91
CA ALA A 925 -30.47 37.69 23.47
C ALA A 925 -31.19 38.83 24.23
N GLY A 926 -30.85 39.06 25.49
CA GLY A 926 -31.31 40.23 26.25
C GLY A 926 -30.86 41.53 25.59
N PHE A 927 -29.58 41.63 25.24
CA PHE A 927 -29.02 42.76 24.50
C PHE A 927 -29.72 42.98 23.14
N GLU A 928 -29.92 41.92 22.35
CA GLU A 928 -30.59 42.04 21.05
C GLU A 928 -32.06 42.48 21.19
N ARG A 929 -32.76 41.95 22.19
CA ARG A 929 -34.13 42.34 22.53
C ARG A 929 -34.22 43.83 22.89
N GLU A 930 -33.31 44.34 23.73
CA GLU A 930 -33.27 45.76 24.11
C GLU A 930 -32.95 46.69 22.94
N ASN A 931 -32.24 46.18 21.93
CA ASN A 931 -31.91 46.91 20.70
C ASN A 931 -32.92 46.68 19.56
N GLY A 932 -34.12 46.18 19.87
CA GLY A 932 -35.23 46.03 18.92
C GLY A 932 -35.11 44.85 17.95
N GLN A 933 -34.21 43.90 18.21
CA GLN A 933 -33.98 42.70 17.40
C GLN A 933 -34.63 41.45 18.03
N SER A 934 -35.92 41.54 18.40
CA SER A 934 -36.64 40.47 19.12
C SER A 934 -36.66 39.14 18.39
N GLU A 935 -36.74 39.14 17.05
CA GLU A 935 -36.71 37.89 16.26
C GLU A 935 -35.35 37.18 16.34
N LYS A 936 -34.25 37.95 16.23
CA LYS A 936 -32.89 37.41 16.39
C LYS A 936 -32.68 36.84 17.79
N ALA A 937 -33.11 37.58 18.82
CA ALA A 937 -33.06 37.14 20.21
C ALA A 937 -33.90 35.87 20.44
N TYR A 938 -35.09 35.79 19.84
CA TYR A 938 -35.95 34.61 19.91
C TYR A 938 -35.25 33.38 19.32
N ASN A 939 -34.66 33.51 18.13
CA ASN A 939 -33.95 32.41 17.48
C ASN A 939 -32.74 31.92 18.31
N GLN A 940 -31.97 32.83 18.91
CA GLN A 940 -30.86 32.47 19.81
C GLN A 940 -31.33 31.67 21.02
N VAL A 941 -32.42 32.10 21.67
CA VAL A 941 -32.98 31.38 22.83
C VAL A 941 -33.59 30.06 22.40
N LEU A 942 -34.31 30.01 21.28
CA LEU A 942 -34.93 28.79 20.74
C LEU A 942 -33.89 27.71 20.41
N GLU A 943 -32.71 28.10 19.96
CA GLU A 943 -31.61 27.17 19.69
C GLU A 943 -31.00 26.57 20.96
N ALA A 944 -30.86 27.35 22.04
CA ALA A 944 -30.22 26.90 23.28
C ALA A 944 -31.17 26.25 24.30
N LEU A 945 -32.46 26.62 24.28
CA LEU A 945 -33.45 26.18 25.27
C LEU A 945 -33.67 24.65 25.31
N PRO A 946 -33.67 23.89 24.18
CA PRO A 946 -33.81 22.43 24.20
C PRO A 946 -32.70 21.69 24.95
N LEU A 947 -31.52 22.31 25.08
CA LEU A 947 -30.40 21.75 25.87
C LEU A 947 -30.35 22.31 27.30
N ASN A 948 -31.16 23.34 27.59
CA ASN A 948 -31.22 24.06 28.85
C ASN A 948 -32.66 24.15 29.39
N GLU A 949 -33.41 23.06 29.32
CA GLU A 949 -34.88 23.06 29.45
C GLU A 949 -35.41 23.62 30.78
N ARG A 950 -34.57 23.61 31.82
CA ARG A 950 -34.87 24.07 33.19
C ARG A 950 -34.09 25.34 33.58
N ASN A 951 -33.42 26.02 32.65
CA ASN A 951 -32.68 27.22 33.01
C ASN A 951 -33.64 28.41 33.22
N PRO A 952 -33.73 29.01 34.43
CA PRO A 952 -34.69 30.06 34.70
C PRO A 952 -34.47 31.33 33.88
N ALA A 953 -33.22 31.71 33.62
CA ALA A 953 -32.89 32.92 32.87
C ALA A 953 -33.37 32.83 31.42
N LEU A 954 -33.13 31.68 30.76
CA LEU A 954 -33.62 31.44 29.40
C LEU A 954 -35.15 31.34 29.34
N LEU A 955 -35.79 30.65 30.29
CA LEU A 955 -37.26 30.53 30.31
C LEU A 955 -37.96 31.89 30.51
N LYS A 956 -37.44 32.73 31.40
CA LYS A 956 -37.91 34.11 31.58
C LYS A 956 -37.77 34.92 30.30
N LEU A 957 -36.60 34.87 29.66
CA LEU A 957 -36.34 35.61 28.44
C LEU A 957 -37.20 35.11 27.28
N TYR A 958 -37.36 33.78 27.14
CA TYR A 958 -38.23 33.14 26.15
C TYR A 958 -39.68 33.60 26.31
N ALA A 959 -40.21 33.63 27.55
CA ALA A 959 -41.57 34.09 27.82
C ALA A 959 -41.78 35.55 27.39
N LEU A 960 -40.80 36.42 27.65
CA LEU A 960 -40.86 37.83 27.24
C LEU A 960 -40.76 38.00 25.72
N LEU A 961 -39.87 37.24 25.05
CA LEU A 961 -39.72 37.27 23.60
C LEU A 961 -40.95 36.74 22.87
N CYS A 962 -41.59 35.69 23.39
CA CYS A 962 -42.86 35.20 22.87
C CYS A 962 -43.94 36.29 22.92
N LEU A 963 -44.03 37.04 24.02
CA LEU A 963 -44.93 38.19 24.10
C LEU A 963 -44.56 39.29 23.09
N ASP A 964 -43.28 39.63 22.97
CA ASP A 964 -42.79 40.64 22.01
C ASP A 964 -43.12 40.27 20.54
N LEU A 965 -43.23 38.98 20.22
CA LEU A 965 -43.58 38.45 18.89
C LEU A 965 -45.06 38.08 18.74
N GLY A 966 -45.89 38.29 19.77
CA GLY A 966 -47.33 37.97 19.73
C GLY A 966 -47.69 36.48 19.85
N LEU A 967 -46.76 35.65 20.31
CA LEU A 967 -46.86 34.20 20.51
C LEU A 967 -47.34 33.86 21.94
N ALA A 968 -48.58 34.25 22.28
CA ALA A 968 -49.09 34.17 23.66
C ALA A 968 -49.10 32.75 24.25
N ASP A 969 -49.51 31.74 23.47
CA ASP A 969 -49.60 30.34 23.95
C ASP A 969 -48.24 29.79 24.39
N TYR A 970 -47.19 30.04 23.59
CA TYR A 970 -45.81 29.66 23.92
C TYR A 970 -45.28 30.40 25.16
N ALA A 971 -45.73 31.64 25.37
CA ALA A 971 -45.37 32.41 26.56
C ALA A 971 -45.99 31.80 27.84
N GLU A 972 -47.24 31.32 27.77
CA GLU A 972 -47.92 30.65 28.88
C GLU A 972 -47.29 29.27 29.18
N GLU A 973 -46.92 28.51 28.15
CA GLU A 973 -46.17 27.25 28.31
C GLU A 973 -44.83 27.48 29.03
N SER A 974 -44.09 28.53 28.63
CA SER A 974 -42.83 28.90 29.28
C SER A 974 -43.01 29.25 30.76
N LEU A 975 -44.10 29.91 31.13
CA LEU A 975 -44.41 30.21 32.54
C LEU A 975 -44.66 28.93 33.35
N ALA A 976 -45.37 27.95 32.79
CA ALA A 976 -45.60 26.67 33.44
C ALA A 976 -44.27 25.94 33.71
N ARG A 977 -43.36 25.95 32.73
CA ARG A 977 -42.01 25.38 32.87
C ARG A 977 -41.14 26.17 33.87
N LEU A 978 -41.19 27.50 33.83
CA LEU A 978 -40.44 28.37 34.73
C LEU A 978 -40.85 28.14 36.19
N ARG A 979 -42.13 27.91 36.46
CA ARG A 979 -42.64 27.63 37.81
C ARG A 979 -41.98 26.40 38.45
N ALA A 980 -41.63 25.40 37.66
CA ALA A 980 -40.93 24.21 38.12
C ALA A 980 -39.40 24.40 38.18
N ALA A 981 -38.87 25.41 37.50
CA ALA A 981 -37.43 25.63 37.32
C ALA A 981 -36.83 26.66 38.29
N THR A 982 -37.63 27.52 38.93
CA THR A 982 -37.14 28.54 39.84
C THR A 982 -37.82 28.53 41.22
N SER A 983 -37.28 29.29 42.17
CA SER A 983 -37.86 29.44 43.50
C SER A 983 -39.23 30.15 43.46
N PRO A 984 -40.14 29.87 44.41
CA PRO A 984 -41.43 30.56 44.47
C PRO A 984 -41.31 32.09 44.51
N ALA A 985 -40.33 32.61 45.25
CA ALA A 985 -40.09 34.05 45.35
C ALA A 985 -39.67 34.67 44.02
N ASP A 986 -38.73 34.03 43.33
CA ASP A 986 -38.23 34.49 42.03
C ASP A 986 -39.29 34.37 40.92
N TYR A 987 -40.11 33.32 40.95
CA TYR A 987 -41.24 33.16 40.04
C TYR A 987 -42.25 34.29 40.19
N GLN A 988 -42.64 34.62 41.44
CA GLN A 988 -43.59 35.70 41.69
C GLN A 988 -43.04 37.07 41.28
N ALA A 989 -41.75 37.34 41.55
CA ALA A 989 -41.11 38.58 41.12
C ALA A 989 -41.12 38.72 39.59
N PHE A 990 -40.88 37.64 38.85
CA PHE A 990 -40.95 37.65 37.39
C PHE A 990 -42.39 37.81 36.87
N LEU A 991 -43.37 37.14 37.50
CA LEU A 991 -44.76 37.16 37.06
C LEU A 991 -45.35 38.58 37.02
N VAL A 992 -45.00 39.43 38.00
CA VAL A 992 -45.40 40.85 38.02
C VAL A 992 -44.90 41.58 36.77
N SER A 993 -43.63 41.36 36.41
CA SER A 993 -43.02 41.98 35.23
C SER A 993 -43.64 41.47 33.92
N TYR A 994 -43.94 40.17 33.86
CA TYR A 994 -44.61 39.54 32.73
C TYR A 994 -46.03 40.09 32.52
N GLN A 995 -46.83 40.19 33.58
CA GLN A 995 -48.21 40.70 33.52
C GLN A 995 -48.25 42.16 33.08
N ALA A 996 -47.35 43.01 33.59
CA ALA A 996 -47.24 44.39 33.16
C ALA A 996 -46.94 44.51 31.65
N LYS A 997 -46.06 43.63 31.13
CA LYS A 997 -45.74 43.58 29.70
C LYS A 997 -46.91 43.08 28.84
N ARG A 998 -47.61 42.03 29.29
CA ARG A 998 -48.81 41.51 28.62
C ARG A 998 -49.90 42.58 28.49
N ALA A 999 -50.20 43.29 29.58
CA ALA A 999 -51.17 44.38 29.59
C ALA A 999 -50.77 45.54 28.64
N LEU A 1000 -49.48 45.85 28.53
CA LEU A 1000 -48.99 46.85 27.58
C LEU A 1000 -49.24 46.43 26.12
N ILE A 1001 -48.99 45.17 25.78
CA ILE A 1001 -49.20 44.63 24.43
C ILE A 1001 -50.69 44.54 24.10
N GLU A 1002 -51.53 44.11 25.05
CA GLU A 1002 -53.00 44.08 24.91
C GLU A 1002 -53.55 45.50 24.65
N LYS A 1003 -53.10 46.49 25.42
CA LYS A 1003 -53.48 47.90 25.21
C LYS A 1003 -52.99 48.46 23.86
N GLN A 1004 -51.81 48.04 23.40
CA GLN A 1004 -51.33 48.39 22.06
C GLN A 1004 -52.19 47.75 20.97
N ARG A 1005 -52.56 46.46 21.10
CA ARG A 1005 -53.48 45.80 20.16
C ARG A 1005 -54.86 46.48 20.11
N GLU A 1006 -55.41 46.86 21.26
CA GLU A 1006 -56.69 47.60 21.36
C GLU A 1006 -56.63 49.00 20.74
N ALA A 1007 -55.46 49.63 20.68
CA ALA A 1007 -55.27 50.93 20.03
C ALA A 1007 -55.08 50.86 18.51
N PHE A 1008 -54.87 49.66 17.95
CA PHE A 1008 -54.74 49.40 16.51
C PHE A 1008 -55.98 48.71 15.91
N GLN A 1009 -56.94 48.29 16.74
CA GLN A 1009 -58.30 47.89 16.35
C GLN A 1009 -59.22 49.11 16.35
#